data_AF-A0A6A5FZT3-F1
#
_entry.id   AF-A0A6A5FZT3-F1
#
_cell.length_a   1.000
_cell.length_b   1.000
_cell.length_c   1.000
_cell.angle_alpha   90.00
_cell.angle_beta   90.00
_cell.angle_gamma   90.00
#
_symmetry.space_group_name_H-M   'P 1'
#
loop_
_entity.id
_entity.type
_entity.pdbx_description
1 polymer ?
#
loop_
_entity_poly.entity_id
_entity_poly.type
_entity_poly.pdbx_seq_one_letter_code
_entity_poly.pdbx_strand_id
1 'polypeptide(L)'
;MGVVAPVHVPADVDRQIDVIFENTLKGLADRKIHYCGVLYAGFMIVNDKPYLLEFNCRFGDPETQVLMRLLESDLFQIIKSCFYQNLSKCEIQWSTRSVCGVVLASANYPKSGEKGSPITKIPPPDMTNVVFHAGTSRINKQIITNGGRVLCVTSMADSLHKARAHANKIAEQIEFQGKQFRRDIGKYLDTVTPSLSYGASGVNIDEGNQFVEDIKKLVKKTLLPGATQIGGFGAVLDLKNAGFSNDSQLVVGIDGVGTKIEVATLCKNFSGVGYDVVAMCVNDVICHCAKPIAFLDYFVCGKLDRSMATQVLASISDACVEAGCSLIGGETAEMPGVYSTHQWDLAGCAIAARESTWPMLPLSSSISEGDVIIGLPSSGLHSNGFSLARKVLAVNGVMYSDKLPWNHNSTFGEELLTGTKLYVRSVLPLLMDGLVKGCAHITGGGLTENAIRVLDKNSDVTLVIDCAMWRPHEMFEWIAAAGPVETKEMIRTFNCGIGMILVVAKDKFMEVNTRLTELAEPFFEIGHVEKRTTGQAIRFLNEAKLFHRDTYKTQRKRVKVAILISGTGTNMQKLIERSKTPDSNCEVVVVVSNKKSAGGLKIAASYGIPTKVVQHTADRVTGDTALAEVLKNYGTQLICLGGYMRILSPYFISQFPSRIINIHPSLLPSFKGAHALQDALNFGARVVGCTAHFVDELVDHGDIIAQRPVMVEDNDTIETLRQKIQVQEHEMFPNAMVSIAAKILGE
;
A
#
# COMPACT_ATOMS: atom_id res chain seq x y z
N MET A 1 25.40 39.89 -8.78
CA MET A 1 24.03 39.35 -8.89
C MET A 1 24.08 37.89 -8.41
N GLY A 2 22.96 37.34 -7.95
CA GLY A 2 22.90 35.94 -7.53
C GLY A 2 21.50 35.59 -7.04
N VAL A 3 21.27 34.31 -6.83
CA VAL A 3 19.97 33.74 -6.45
C VAL A 3 20.20 32.56 -5.50
N VAL A 4 19.22 32.26 -4.67
CA VAL A 4 19.26 31.14 -3.73
C VAL A 4 17.94 30.38 -3.77
N ALA A 5 17.97 29.09 -3.45
CA ALA A 5 16.78 28.26 -3.30
C ALA A 5 17.02 27.16 -2.25
N PRO A 6 15.99 26.74 -1.49
CA PRO A 6 14.70 27.42 -1.34
C PRO A 6 14.83 28.75 -0.56
N VAL A 7 13.82 29.61 -0.67
CA VAL A 7 13.65 30.81 0.18
C VAL A 7 12.41 30.60 1.04
N HIS A 8 12.53 30.76 2.35
CA HIS A 8 11.41 30.73 3.27
C HIS A 8 10.87 32.14 3.51
N VAL A 9 9.56 32.29 3.44
CA VAL A 9 8.83 33.52 3.79
C VAL A 9 7.93 33.26 5.01
N PRO A 10 7.52 34.29 5.77
CA PRO A 10 6.52 34.12 6.82
C PRO A 10 5.23 33.47 6.30
N ALA A 11 4.58 32.63 7.11
CA ALA A 11 3.39 31.88 6.70
C ALA A 11 2.25 32.77 6.17
N ASP A 12 2.07 33.97 6.73
CA ASP A 12 1.06 34.92 6.24
C ASP A 12 1.41 35.53 4.87
N VAL A 13 2.70 35.66 4.55
CA VAL A 13 3.16 36.07 3.22
C VAL A 13 2.92 34.94 2.22
N ASP A 14 3.22 33.71 2.63
CA ASP A 14 3.02 32.50 1.81
C ASP A 14 1.54 32.33 1.44
N ARG A 15 0.64 32.40 2.43
CA ARG A 15 -0.82 32.36 2.20
C ARG A 15 -1.28 33.47 1.24
N GLN A 16 -0.73 34.68 1.36
CA GLN A 16 -1.07 35.77 0.45
C GLN A 16 -0.58 35.51 -0.99
N ILE A 17 0.57 34.84 -1.16
CA ILE A 17 1.07 34.40 -2.47
C ILE A 17 0.11 33.36 -3.07
N ASP A 18 -0.34 32.37 -2.28
CA ASP A 18 -1.30 31.36 -2.73
C ASP A 18 -2.61 31.99 -3.21
N VAL A 19 -3.17 32.94 -2.45
CA VAL A 19 -4.37 33.68 -2.84
C VAL A 19 -4.17 34.43 -4.18
N ILE A 20 -2.98 34.97 -4.45
CA ILE A 20 -2.68 35.61 -5.74
C ILE A 20 -2.70 34.57 -6.89
N PHE A 21 -2.11 33.39 -6.68
CA PHE A 21 -2.13 32.32 -7.67
C PHE A 21 -3.53 31.77 -7.89
N GLU A 22 -4.30 31.50 -6.85
CA GLU A 22 -5.70 31.03 -6.95
C GLU A 22 -6.56 32.00 -7.76
N ASN A 23 -6.49 33.29 -7.45
CA ASN A 23 -7.20 34.32 -8.20
C ASN A 23 -6.76 34.39 -9.67
N THR A 24 -5.47 34.17 -9.93
CA THR A 24 -4.93 34.11 -11.30
C THR A 24 -5.49 32.91 -12.06
N LEU A 25 -5.45 31.72 -11.46
CA LEU A 25 -5.96 30.48 -12.05
C LEU A 25 -7.48 30.56 -12.28
N LYS A 26 -8.23 31.12 -11.34
CA LYS A 26 -9.67 31.40 -11.50
C LYS A 26 -9.91 32.34 -12.67
N GLY A 27 -9.14 33.42 -12.79
CA GLY A 27 -9.24 34.35 -13.92
C GLY A 27 -8.92 33.71 -15.27
N LEU A 28 -7.97 32.76 -15.33
CA LEU A 28 -7.71 31.96 -16.54
C LEU A 28 -8.91 31.06 -16.87
N ALA A 29 -9.46 30.38 -15.88
CA ALA A 29 -10.62 29.50 -16.03
C ALA A 29 -11.87 30.26 -16.50
N ASP A 30 -12.18 31.39 -15.88
CA ASP A 30 -13.31 32.26 -16.25
C ASP A 30 -13.22 32.75 -17.70
N ARG A 31 -11.99 32.95 -18.19
CA ARG A 31 -11.70 33.33 -19.58
C ARG A 31 -11.56 32.13 -20.53
N LYS A 32 -11.75 30.92 -20.03
CA LYS A 32 -11.58 29.65 -20.77
C LYS A 32 -10.19 29.52 -21.41
N ILE A 33 -9.17 30.02 -20.72
CA ILE A 33 -7.77 29.90 -21.15
C ILE A 33 -7.23 28.57 -20.61
N HIS A 34 -6.99 27.62 -21.51
CA HIS A 34 -6.36 26.36 -21.18
C HIS A 34 -4.83 26.52 -21.14
N TYR A 35 -4.25 26.39 -19.95
CA TYR A 35 -2.79 26.50 -19.75
C TYR A 35 -2.25 25.23 -19.07
N CYS A 36 -1.23 24.61 -19.67
CA CYS A 36 -0.52 23.47 -19.11
C CYS A 36 0.98 23.71 -19.25
N GLY A 37 1.65 24.05 -18.14
CA GLY A 37 3.05 24.47 -18.15
C GLY A 37 3.46 25.14 -16.84
N VAL A 38 4.56 25.90 -16.90
CA VAL A 38 5.13 26.59 -15.73
C VAL A 38 4.71 28.05 -15.71
N LEU A 39 3.90 28.41 -14.72
CA LEU A 39 3.59 29.79 -14.41
C LEU A 39 4.56 30.31 -13.34
N TYR A 40 5.51 31.15 -13.75
CA TYR A 40 6.49 31.78 -12.86
C TYR A 40 6.03 33.18 -12.50
N ALA A 41 5.95 33.49 -11.21
CA ALA A 41 5.59 34.81 -10.72
C ALA A 41 6.80 35.51 -10.09
N GLY A 42 7.04 36.76 -10.50
CA GLY A 42 7.98 37.65 -9.83
C GLY A 42 7.28 38.41 -8.72
N PHE A 43 7.74 38.28 -7.48
CA PHE A 43 7.19 39.01 -6.33
C PHE A 43 8.19 39.99 -5.73
N MET A 44 7.67 41.11 -5.23
CA MET A 44 8.37 42.00 -4.31
C MET A 44 7.68 41.96 -2.95
N ILE A 45 8.42 41.66 -1.88
CA ILE A 45 7.88 41.65 -0.52
C ILE A 45 8.22 42.98 0.14
N VAL A 46 7.20 43.72 0.59
CA VAL A 46 7.34 45.00 1.30
C VAL A 46 6.52 44.92 2.58
N ASN A 47 7.16 45.05 3.75
CA ASN A 47 6.51 44.96 5.07
C ASN A 47 5.64 43.70 5.22
N ASP A 48 6.20 42.51 4.95
CA ASP A 48 5.50 41.21 5.00
C ASP A 48 4.22 41.13 4.16
N LYS A 49 4.20 41.87 3.05
CA LYS A 49 3.14 41.81 2.04
C LYS A 49 3.72 41.55 0.65
N PRO A 50 3.26 40.50 -0.05
CA PRO A 50 3.71 40.19 -1.40
C PRO A 50 2.99 41.07 -2.43
N TYR A 51 3.76 41.66 -3.34
CA TYR A 51 3.27 42.37 -4.51
C TYR A 51 3.73 41.65 -5.76
N LEU A 52 2.77 41.19 -6.56
CA LEU A 52 3.04 40.58 -7.86
C LEU A 52 3.57 41.67 -8.82
N LEU A 53 4.77 41.44 -9.37
CA LEU A 53 5.38 42.31 -10.37
C LEU A 53 5.01 41.86 -11.79
N GLU A 54 5.16 40.56 -12.06
CA GLU A 54 4.94 40.00 -13.38
C GLU A 54 4.72 38.48 -13.33
N PHE A 55 4.09 37.95 -14.37
CA PHE A 55 4.08 36.53 -14.69
C PHE A 55 4.94 36.27 -15.94
N ASN A 56 5.75 35.22 -15.89
CA ASN A 56 6.42 34.66 -17.06
C ASN A 56 5.97 33.21 -17.27
N CYS A 57 5.99 32.78 -18.53
CA CYS A 57 5.74 31.39 -18.95
C CYS A 57 7.03 30.61 -19.24
N ARG A 58 8.16 31.07 -18.68
CA ARG A 58 9.49 30.48 -18.81
C ARG A 58 10.23 30.61 -17.49
N PHE A 59 11.23 29.76 -17.28
CA PHE A 59 12.22 30.02 -16.25
C PHE A 59 13.24 31.08 -16.73
N GLY A 60 13.73 31.91 -15.80
CA GLY A 60 14.75 32.95 -16.05
C GLY A 60 16.15 32.52 -15.62
N ASP A 61 17.20 33.10 -16.21
CA ASP A 61 18.57 33.02 -15.67
C ASP A 61 18.77 34.21 -14.71
N PRO A 62 19.23 34.00 -13.46
CA PRO A 62 19.80 32.77 -12.88
C PRO A 62 18.85 31.83 -12.11
N GLU A 63 17.57 32.15 -11.98
CA GLU A 63 16.59 31.42 -11.16
C GLU A 63 16.46 29.94 -11.55
N THR A 64 16.43 29.66 -12.86
CA THR A 64 16.39 28.30 -13.43
C THR A 64 17.56 27.46 -12.95
N GLN A 65 18.75 28.05 -12.89
CA GLN A 65 19.99 27.32 -12.63
C GLN A 65 20.06 26.82 -11.19
N VAL A 66 19.41 27.47 -10.24
CA VAL A 66 19.33 26.96 -8.87
C VAL A 66 18.16 26.00 -8.67
N LEU A 67 17.02 26.24 -9.32
CA LEU A 67 15.86 25.35 -9.25
C LEU A 67 16.14 23.99 -9.88
N MET A 68 16.74 23.95 -11.07
CA MET A 68 17.05 22.67 -11.76
C MET A 68 18.09 21.83 -11.02
N ARG A 69 18.81 22.40 -10.04
CA ARG A 69 19.73 21.65 -9.18
C ARG A 69 19.00 20.98 -8.01
N LEU A 70 17.81 21.45 -7.67
CA LEU A 70 16.95 20.87 -6.64
C LEU A 70 15.87 19.94 -7.22
N LEU A 71 15.62 19.97 -8.53
CA LEU A 71 14.65 19.08 -9.15
C LEU A 71 15.19 17.64 -9.17
N GLU A 72 14.53 16.73 -8.45
CA GLU A 72 14.88 15.30 -8.41
C GLU A 72 14.15 14.51 -9.50
N SER A 73 12.94 14.93 -9.84
CA SER A 73 12.20 14.37 -10.97
C SER A 73 12.87 14.64 -12.32
N ASP A 74 12.69 13.72 -13.27
CA ASP A 74 13.15 13.91 -14.64
C ASP A 74 12.37 15.03 -15.34
N LEU A 75 13.05 16.14 -15.63
CA LEU A 75 12.49 17.30 -16.34
C LEU A 75 11.86 16.90 -17.68
N PHE A 76 12.42 15.90 -18.38
CA PHE A 76 11.85 15.44 -19.64
C PHE A 76 10.46 14.82 -19.44
N GLN A 77 10.24 14.05 -18.38
CA GLN A 77 8.92 13.49 -18.07
C GLN A 77 7.92 14.58 -17.72
N ILE A 78 8.35 15.62 -17.01
CA ILE A 78 7.49 16.76 -16.67
C ILE A 78 7.05 17.48 -17.95
N ILE A 79 7.99 17.80 -18.85
CA ILE A 79 7.70 18.44 -20.13
C ILE A 79 6.78 17.57 -21.00
N LYS A 80 7.07 16.27 -21.06
CA LYS A 80 6.24 15.28 -21.76
C LYS A 80 4.82 15.27 -21.20
N SER A 81 4.67 15.39 -19.87
CA SER A 81 3.37 15.40 -19.22
C SER A 81 2.58 16.69 -19.47
N CYS A 82 3.26 17.84 -19.53
CA CYS A 82 2.66 19.08 -19.98
C CYS A 82 2.15 18.97 -21.43
N PHE A 83 2.97 18.39 -22.32
CA PHE A 83 2.60 18.20 -23.73
C PHE A 83 1.36 17.31 -23.91
N TYR A 84 1.28 16.21 -23.17
CA TYR A 84 0.13 15.29 -23.18
C TYR A 84 -1.03 15.73 -22.29
N GLN A 85 -0.95 16.92 -21.66
CA GLN A 85 -1.97 17.45 -20.74
C GLN A 85 -2.34 16.49 -19.60
N ASN A 86 -1.37 15.73 -19.11
CA ASN A 86 -1.54 14.78 -18.02
C ASN A 86 -0.59 15.09 -16.85
N LEU A 87 -0.16 16.35 -16.72
CA LEU A 87 0.70 16.82 -15.62
C LEU A 87 0.15 16.47 -14.23
N SER A 88 -1.18 16.39 -14.07
CA SER A 88 -1.83 15.94 -12.83
C SER A 88 -1.51 14.50 -12.41
N LYS A 89 -0.96 13.69 -13.32
CA LYS A 89 -0.49 12.32 -13.07
C LYS A 89 1.03 12.23 -12.85
N CYS A 90 1.75 13.35 -12.96
CA CYS A 90 3.19 13.41 -12.79
C CYS A 90 3.50 13.90 -11.38
N GLU A 91 4.16 13.06 -10.58
CA GLU A 91 4.68 13.48 -9.27
C GLU A 91 6.00 14.25 -9.47
N ILE A 92 6.07 15.47 -8.95
CA ILE A 92 7.26 16.33 -9.05
C ILE A 92 7.92 16.39 -7.68
N GLN A 93 9.13 15.84 -7.59
CA GLN A 93 9.93 15.74 -6.38
C GLN A 93 11.08 16.74 -6.41
N TRP A 94 11.30 17.38 -5.27
CA TRP A 94 12.33 18.40 -5.06
C TRP A 94 13.19 18.03 -3.86
N SER A 95 14.49 18.26 -4.00
CA SER A 95 15.46 18.08 -2.93
C SER A 95 15.26 19.08 -1.80
N THR A 96 15.46 18.64 -0.56
CA THR A 96 15.40 19.49 0.64
C THR A 96 16.70 20.27 0.89
N ARG A 97 17.70 20.10 0.03
CA ARG A 97 18.98 20.81 0.11
C ARG A 97 18.84 22.28 -0.27
N SER A 98 19.89 23.05 -0.03
CA SER A 98 19.99 24.45 -0.44
C SER A 98 20.98 24.62 -1.59
N VAL A 99 20.69 25.56 -2.49
CA VAL A 99 21.55 25.94 -3.62
C VAL A 99 21.78 27.45 -3.59
N CYS A 100 23.02 27.86 -3.80
CA CYS A 100 23.39 29.26 -4.02
C CYS A 100 24.01 29.43 -5.40
N GLY A 101 23.48 30.36 -6.18
CA GLY A 101 23.98 30.77 -7.49
C GLY A 101 24.64 32.15 -7.42
N VAL A 102 25.93 32.23 -7.73
CA VAL A 102 26.73 33.46 -7.76
C VAL A 102 27.07 33.80 -9.20
N VAL A 103 26.56 34.94 -9.69
CA VAL A 103 26.82 35.40 -11.05
C VAL A 103 28.14 36.17 -11.10
N LEU A 104 29.05 35.72 -11.96
CA LEU A 104 30.27 36.41 -12.36
C LEU A 104 29.97 37.32 -13.55
N ALA A 105 30.20 38.63 -13.39
CA ALA A 105 29.95 39.64 -14.41
C ALA A 105 31.26 40.23 -14.95
N SER A 106 31.20 40.72 -16.20
CA SER A 106 32.28 41.50 -16.82
C SER A 106 32.36 42.90 -16.22
N ALA A 107 33.47 43.60 -16.44
CA ALA A 107 33.59 45.01 -16.09
C ALA A 107 32.46 45.84 -16.74
N ASN A 108 32.10 46.94 -16.07
CA ASN A 108 31.08 47.91 -16.51
C ASN A 108 29.63 47.39 -16.59
N TYR A 109 29.36 46.14 -16.20
CA TYR A 109 27.99 45.65 -16.05
C TYR A 109 27.27 46.43 -14.92
N PRO A 110 26.00 46.87 -15.09
CA PRO A 110 25.07 46.55 -16.18
C PRO A 110 25.08 47.51 -17.39
N LYS A 111 25.93 48.54 -17.40
CA LYS A 111 25.94 49.58 -18.45
C LYS A 111 26.49 49.06 -19.79
N SER A 112 27.57 48.28 -19.76
CA SER A 112 28.14 47.60 -20.94
C SER A 112 28.88 46.32 -20.51
N GLY A 113 29.06 45.36 -21.41
CA GLY A 113 29.78 44.12 -21.12
C GLY A 113 31.08 44.03 -21.91
N GLU A 114 32.22 44.00 -21.21
CA GLU A 114 33.53 43.82 -21.85
C GLU A 114 33.65 42.40 -22.43
N LYS A 115 33.96 42.31 -23.72
CA LYS A 115 34.03 41.06 -24.50
C LYS A 115 35.46 40.72 -24.88
N GLY A 116 35.73 39.44 -25.10
CA GLY A 116 37.01 38.96 -25.61
C GLY A 116 38.03 38.62 -24.53
N SER A 117 37.72 38.81 -23.25
CA SER A 117 38.61 38.48 -22.15
C SER A 117 38.68 36.96 -21.95
N PRO A 118 39.87 36.33 -21.95
CA PRO A 118 40.02 34.91 -21.67
C PRO A 118 39.53 34.51 -20.28
N ILE A 119 38.77 33.42 -20.21
CA ILE A 119 38.31 32.81 -18.96
C ILE A 119 39.15 31.57 -18.68
N THR A 120 39.73 31.50 -17.49
CA THR A 120 40.58 30.39 -17.05
C THR A 120 40.13 29.84 -15.69
N LYS A 121 40.64 28.66 -15.33
CA LYS A 121 40.38 27.98 -14.04
C LYS A 121 38.90 27.68 -13.76
N ILE A 122 38.12 27.37 -14.81
CA ILE A 122 36.77 26.83 -14.64
C ILE A 122 36.90 25.36 -14.18
N PRO A 123 36.44 25.00 -12.98
CA PRO A 123 36.49 23.61 -12.52
C PRO A 123 35.52 22.74 -13.33
N PRO A 124 35.80 21.42 -13.46
CA PRO A 124 34.83 20.50 -14.03
C PRO A 124 33.56 20.45 -13.15
N PRO A 125 32.37 20.22 -13.73
CA PRO A 125 31.15 20.08 -12.95
C PRO A 125 31.19 18.80 -12.11
N ASP A 126 30.57 18.86 -10.93
CA ASP A 126 30.36 17.72 -10.05
C ASP A 126 28.90 17.66 -9.55
N MET A 127 28.57 16.66 -8.74
CA MET A 127 27.21 16.47 -8.23
C MET A 127 26.69 17.62 -7.35
N THR A 128 27.58 18.43 -6.80
CA THR A 128 27.29 19.57 -5.92
C THR A 128 27.53 20.92 -6.58
N ASN A 129 28.54 21.05 -7.45
CA ASN A 129 28.98 22.31 -8.04
C ASN A 129 28.88 22.29 -9.56
N VAL A 130 28.22 23.31 -10.12
CA VAL A 130 28.10 23.47 -11.58
C VAL A 130 28.32 24.93 -11.94
N VAL A 131 29.17 25.17 -12.94
CA VAL A 131 29.41 26.51 -13.50
C VAL A 131 28.65 26.62 -14.83
N PHE A 132 27.56 27.38 -14.83
CA PHE A 132 26.78 27.64 -16.02
C PHE A 132 27.39 28.75 -16.86
N HIS A 133 27.41 28.54 -18.17
CA HIS A 133 27.91 29.49 -19.16
C HIS A 133 26.76 30.34 -19.70
N ALA A 134 26.83 31.67 -19.51
CA ALA A 134 25.84 32.61 -20.02
C ALA A 134 26.46 33.46 -21.15
N GLY A 135 27.08 34.58 -20.81
CA GLY A 135 27.78 35.46 -21.75
C GLY A 135 29.19 34.98 -22.05
N THR A 136 29.36 33.78 -22.61
CA THR A 136 30.66 33.26 -23.05
C THR A 136 30.67 32.91 -24.54
N SER A 137 31.85 32.91 -25.15
CA SER A 137 32.07 32.39 -26.51
C SER A 137 33.34 31.54 -26.53
N ARG A 138 33.48 30.67 -27.55
CA ARG A 138 34.66 29.82 -27.71
C ARG A 138 35.40 30.18 -29.00
N ILE A 139 36.64 30.64 -28.88
CA ILE A 139 37.52 30.96 -30.00
C ILE A 139 38.81 30.16 -29.82
N ASN A 140 39.24 29.43 -30.84
CA ASN A 140 40.48 28.63 -30.81
C ASN A 140 40.62 27.73 -29.57
N LYS A 141 39.53 27.05 -29.19
CA LYS A 141 39.38 26.20 -27.98
C LYS A 141 39.41 26.95 -26.64
N GLN A 142 39.70 28.25 -26.59
CA GLN A 142 39.67 29.10 -25.40
C GLN A 142 38.27 29.69 -25.19
N ILE A 143 37.83 29.74 -23.93
CA ILE A 143 36.55 30.36 -23.54
C ILE A 143 36.84 31.83 -23.24
N ILE A 144 36.03 32.73 -23.80
CA ILE A 144 36.14 34.17 -23.65
C ILE A 144 34.83 34.80 -23.17
N THR A 145 34.89 35.99 -22.58
CA THR A 145 33.70 36.79 -22.25
C THR A 145 32.98 37.26 -23.53
N ASN A 146 31.65 37.23 -23.54
CA ASN A 146 30.80 37.67 -24.65
C ASN A 146 29.48 38.32 -24.19
N GLY A 147 29.39 38.73 -22.92
CA GLY A 147 28.18 39.36 -22.37
C GLY A 147 28.43 39.91 -20.97
N GLY A 148 27.42 40.60 -20.44
CA GLY A 148 27.50 41.23 -19.12
C GLY A 148 27.49 40.23 -17.96
N ARG A 149 26.55 39.27 -17.96
CA ARG A 149 26.54 38.11 -17.06
C ARG A 149 27.33 36.99 -17.74
N VAL A 150 28.51 36.68 -17.24
CA VAL A 150 29.48 35.82 -17.94
C VAL A 150 29.26 34.36 -17.53
N LEU A 151 29.31 34.08 -16.23
CA LEU A 151 29.12 32.74 -15.67
C LEU A 151 28.18 32.80 -14.46
N CYS A 152 27.53 31.68 -14.14
CA CYS A 152 26.85 31.51 -12.86
C CYS A 152 27.39 30.26 -12.16
N VAL A 153 28.00 30.47 -11.01
CA VAL A 153 28.54 29.41 -10.16
C VAL A 153 27.43 28.96 -9.22
N THR A 154 26.98 27.73 -9.38
CA THR A 154 25.97 27.12 -8.50
C THR A 154 26.59 26.05 -7.63
N SER A 155 26.30 26.10 -6.33
CA SER A 155 26.73 25.08 -5.37
C SER A 155 25.56 24.64 -4.52
N MET A 156 25.41 23.33 -4.37
CA MET A 156 24.40 22.68 -3.54
C MET A 156 25.04 22.15 -2.24
N ALA A 157 24.35 22.32 -1.12
CA ALA A 157 24.75 21.78 0.18
C ALA A 157 23.53 21.61 1.10
N ASP A 158 23.73 21.01 2.28
CA ASP A 158 22.65 20.78 3.25
C ASP A 158 22.16 22.08 3.95
N SER A 159 22.87 23.19 3.75
CA SER A 159 22.42 24.50 4.24
C SER A 159 22.83 25.62 3.30
N LEU A 160 22.05 26.70 3.29
CA LEU A 160 22.31 27.87 2.45
C LEU A 160 23.67 28.50 2.73
N HIS A 161 24.09 28.52 3.99
CA HIS A 161 25.40 29.02 4.38
C HIS A 161 26.55 28.24 3.73
N LYS A 162 26.50 26.89 3.78
CA LYS A 162 27.51 26.03 3.16
C LYS A 162 27.49 26.15 1.64
N ALA A 163 26.29 26.15 1.04
CA ALA A 163 26.10 26.31 -0.39
C ALA A 163 26.73 27.63 -0.90
N ARG A 164 26.48 28.74 -0.20
CA ARG A 164 27.10 30.05 -0.48
C ARG A 164 28.61 30.04 -0.33
N ALA A 165 29.14 29.44 0.74
CA ALA A 165 30.58 29.37 0.97
C ALA A 165 31.29 28.61 -0.17
N HIS A 166 30.71 27.50 -0.62
CA HIS A 166 31.24 26.74 -1.76
C HIS A 166 31.17 27.53 -3.07
N ALA A 167 30.03 28.17 -3.37
CA ALA A 167 29.87 28.96 -4.58
C ALA A 167 30.87 30.13 -4.63
N ASN A 168 31.07 30.83 -3.50
CA ASN A 168 32.04 31.91 -3.38
C ASN A 168 33.48 31.43 -3.60
N LYS A 169 33.86 30.28 -3.03
CA LYS A 169 35.20 29.70 -3.19
C LYS A 169 35.50 29.38 -4.67
N ILE A 170 34.53 28.84 -5.40
CA ILE A 170 34.69 28.55 -6.84
C ILE A 170 34.70 29.85 -7.66
N ALA A 171 33.82 30.80 -7.34
CA ALA A 171 33.78 32.12 -7.97
C ALA A 171 35.12 32.88 -7.84
N GLU A 172 35.84 32.69 -6.73
CA GLU A 172 37.17 33.27 -6.51
C GLU A 172 38.23 32.67 -7.43
N GLN A 173 38.20 31.35 -7.64
CA GLN A 173 39.18 30.61 -8.45
C GLN A 173 39.12 30.95 -9.95
N ILE A 174 37.94 31.22 -10.50
CA ILE A 174 37.75 31.49 -11.92
C ILE A 174 38.33 32.86 -12.29
N GLU A 175 39.14 32.95 -13.34
CA GLU A 175 39.85 34.19 -13.67
C GLU A 175 39.46 34.71 -15.07
N PHE A 176 39.08 35.99 -15.13
CA PHE A 176 39.00 36.79 -16.36
C PHE A 176 39.13 38.29 -16.02
N GLN A 177 39.63 39.08 -16.95
CA GLN A 177 39.82 40.52 -16.77
C GLN A 177 38.50 41.22 -16.44
N GLY A 178 38.51 42.06 -15.39
CA GLY A 178 37.34 42.83 -15.00
C GLY A 178 36.25 42.04 -14.26
N LYS A 179 36.52 40.81 -13.81
CA LYS A 179 35.56 39.96 -13.06
C LYS A 179 35.00 40.68 -11.83
N GLN A 180 33.68 40.71 -11.72
CA GLN A 180 32.94 41.20 -10.56
C GLN A 180 31.90 40.18 -10.08
N PHE A 181 31.78 39.98 -8.77
CA PHE A 181 30.73 39.16 -8.17
C PHE A 181 30.47 39.56 -6.72
N ARG A 182 29.31 39.14 -6.20
CA ARG A 182 28.86 39.41 -4.83
C ARG A 182 29.09 38.17 -3.96
N ARG A 183 29.51 38.38 -2.70
CA ARG A 183 29.75 37.29 -1.72
C ARG A 183 28.61 37.11 -0.72
N ASP A 184 27.67 38.04 -0.70
CA ASP A 184 26.60 38.17 0.29
C ASP A 184 25.24 37.66 -0.21
N ILE A 185 25.23 36.85 -1.28
CA ILE A 185 24.01 36.31 -1.89
C ILE A 185 23.20 35.50 -0.86
N GLY A 186 21.99 35.96 -0.51
CA GLY A 186 21.15 35.32 0.51
C GLY A 186 21.67 35.40 1.95
N LYS A 187 22.66 36.25 2.26
CA LYS A 187 23.23 36.38 3.63
C LYS A 187 22.21 36.81 4.68
N TYR A 188 21.26 37.68 4.32
CA TYR A 188 20.21 38.15 5.23
C TYR A 188 19.19 37.06 5.61
N LEU A 189 19.16 35.93 4.89
CA LEU A 189 18.31 34.79 5.22
C LEU A 189 18.94 33.90 6.31
N ASP A 190 20.23 34.08 6.64
CA ASP A 190 20.88 33.33 7.72
C ASP A 190 20.28 33.67 9.11
N THR A 191 19.60 34.81 9.24
CA THR A 191 18.99 35.31 10.48
C THR A 191 17.48 35.08 10.57
N VAL A 192 16.87 34.53 9.51
CA VAL A 192 15.45 34.16 9.50
C VAL A 192 15.36 32.71 9.98
N THR A 193 15.08 32.52 11.27
CA THR A 193 14.72 31.19 11.78
C THR A 193 13.40 30.79 11.09
N PRO A 194 13.35 29.68 10.33
CA PRO A 194 12.10 29.26 9.73
C PRO A 194 11.08 29.01 10.84
N SER A 195 9.95 29.72 10.81
CA SER A 195 8.82 29.30 11.63
C SER A 195 8.25 28.05 10.97
N LEU A 196 8.37 26.93 11.67
CA LEU A 196 7.64 25.72 11.32
C LEU A 196 6.16 26.03 11.52
N SER A 197 5.41 26.21 10.43
CA SER A 197 3.96 26.23 10.49
C SER A 197 3.45 24.79 10.42
N TYR A 198 2.28 24.55 11.02
CA TYR A 198 1.61 23.25 10.90
C TYR A 198 1.33 22.90 9.42
N GLY A 199 1.03 23.93 8.60
CA GLY A 199 0.90 23.81 7.14
C GLY A 199 2.18 23.38 6.41
N ALA A 200 3.35 23.81 6.88
CA ALA A 200 4.63 23.36 6.33
C ALA A 200 4.93 21.87 6.63
N SER A 201 4.17 21.24 7.53
CA SER A 201 4.19 19.79 7.73
C SER A 201 3.28 19.04 6.75
N GLY A 202 2.54 19.75 5.88
CA GLY A 202 1.64 19.16 4.87
C GLY A 202 0.17 19.09 5.29
N VAL A 203 -0.25 19.81 6.34
CA VAL A 203 -1.62 19.76 6.88
C VAL A 203 -2.39 21.05 6.58
N ASN A 204 -3.57 20.95 5.95
CA ASN A 204 -4.38 22.11 5.58
C ASN A 204 -5.59 22.33 6.51
N ILE A 205 -5.42 23.19 7.52
CA ILE A 205 -6.45 23.46 8.55
C ILE A 205 -7.72 24.08 7.94
N ASP A 206 -7.58 24.99 6.98
CA ASP A 206 -8.73 25.68 6.38
C ASP A 206 -9.58 24.72 5.53
N GLU A 207 -8.93 23.79 4.84
CA GLU A 207 -9.60 22.74 4.06
C GLU A 207 -10.35 21.75 4.96
N GLY A 208 -9.78 21.42 6.12
CA GLY A 208 -10.44 20.65 7.17
C GLY A 208 -11.68 21.35 7.72
N ASN A 209 -11.61 22.65 8.01
CA ASN A 209 -12.76 23.43 8.49
C ASN A 209 -13.91 23.48 7.48
N GLN A 210 -13.60 23.71 6.20
CA GLN A 210 -14.64 23.69 5.15
C GLN A 210 -15.24 22.29 5.01
N PHE A 211 -14.45 21.23 5.23
CA PHE A 211 -14.94 19.85 5.14
C PHE A 211 -15.94 19.56 6.24
N VAL A 212 -15.67 20.04 7.47
CA VAL A 212 -16.61 19.96 8.60
C VAL A 212 -17.94 20.64 8.26
N GLU A 213 -17.93 21.82 7.63
CA GLU A 213 -19.17 22.50 7.19
C GLU A 213 -19.97 21.66 6.17
N ASP A 214 -19.29 21.04 5.21
CA ASP A 214 -19.91 20.25 4.16
C ASP A 214 -20.64 19.01 4.71
N ILE A 215 -20.13 18.42 5.80
CA ILE A 215 -20.67 17.18 6.40
C ILE A 215 -21.71 17.42 7.50
N LYS A 216 -21.90 18.65 7.99
CA LYS A 216 -22.88 18.96 9.06
C LYS A 216 -24.30 18.46 8.76
N LYS A 217 -24.71 18.46 7.48
CA LYS A 217 -26.03 17.96 7.06
C LYS A 217 -26.16 16.44 7.26
N LEU A 218 -25.10 15.69 7.02
CA LEU A 218 -25.06 14.24 7.24
C LEU A 218 -25.17 13.94 8.73
N VAL A 219 -24.40 14.64 9.56
CA VAL A 219 -24.45 14.49 11.01
C VAL A 219 -25.86 14.80 11.54
N LYS A 220 -26.46 15.91 11.10
CA LYS A 220 -27.76 16.37 11.56
C LYS A 220 -28.89 15.36 11.33
N LYS A 221 -28.87 14.58 10.24
CA LYS A 221 -29.92 13.55 9.99
C LYS A 221 -29.88 12.38 10.98
N THR A 222 -28.80 12.21 11.74
CA THR A 222 -28.65 11.11 12.71
C THR A 222 -29.15 11.47 14.12
N LEU A 223 -29.41 12.75 14.41
CA LEU A 223 -29.64 13.22 15.77
C LEU A 223 -30.93 12.67 16.38
N LEU A 224 -30.80 12.11 17.57
CA LEU A 224 -31.88 11.58 18.41
C LEU A 224 -32.06 12.45 19.65
N PRO A 225 -33.23 12.38 20.32
CA PRO A 225 -33.45 13.05 21.59
C PRO A 225 -32.35 12.74 22.61
N GLY A 226 -31.88 13.77 23.33
CA GLY A 226 -30.79 13.67 24.30
C GLY A 226 -29.38 13.84 23.73
N ALA A 227 -29.18 13.76 22.42
CA ALA A 227 -27.88 14.02 21.80
C ALA A 227 -27.76 15.47 21.29
N THR A 228 -26.65 16.14 21.61
CA THR A 228 -26.32 17.45 21.05
C THR A 228 -25.50 17.34 19.77
N GLN A 229 -25.65 18.31 18.87
CA GLN A 229 -24.92 18.37 17.60
C GLN A 229 -23.41 18.61 17.78
N ILE A 230 -22.63 18.21 16.77
CA ILE A 230 -21.22 18.56 16.56
C ILE A 230 -20.98 20.08 16.61
N GLY A 231 -20.05 20.49 17.48
CA GLY A 231 -19.48 21.85 17.56
C GLY A 231 -18.96 22.18 18.96
N GLY A 232 -17.70 22.61 19.09
CA GLY A 232 -17.05 22.90 20.38
C GLY A 232 -16.03 21.83 20.81
N PHE A 233 -15.85 21.61 22.12
CA PHE A 233 -14.87 20.65 22.69
C PHE A 233 -15.35 19.18 22.69
N GLY A 234 -16.63 18.93 22.41
CA GLY A 234 -17.24 17.60 22.46
C GLY A 234 -18.76 17.66 22.45
N ALA A 235 -19.41 16.51 22.38
CA ALA A 235 -20.87 16.39 22.44
C ALA A 235 -21.36 15.91 23.81
N VAL A 236 -22.59 16.30 24.15
CA VAL A 236 -23.26 15.94 25.40
C VAL A 236 -24.38 14.95 25.10
N LEU A 237 -24.48 13.92 25.95
CA LEU A 237 -25.54 12.92 25.94
C LEU A 237 -26.36 13.04 27.23
N ASP A 238 -27.57 13.56 27.12
CA ASP A 238 -28.57 13.58 28.19
C ASP A 238 -29.35 12.27 28.15
N LEU A 239 -28.99 11.34 29.03
CA LEU A 239 -29.61 10.02 29.12
C LEU A 239 -31.10 10.09 29.43
N LYS A 240 -31.52 11.04 30.26
CA LYS A 240 -32.94 11.21 30.61
C LYS A 240 -33.76 11.59 29.37
N ASN A 241 -33.26 12.55 28.59
CA ASN A 241 -33.92 12.95 27.34
C ASN A 241 -33.78 11.89 26.23
N ALA A 242 -32.77 11.02 26.30
CA ALA A 242 -32.66 9.82 25.45
C ALA A 242 -33.59 8.67 25.88
N GLY A 243 -34.37 8.85 26.96
CA GLY A 243 -35.38 7.91 27.43
C GLY A 243 -34.88 6.90 28.47
N PHE A 244 -33.76 7.19 29.13
CA PHE A 244 -33.14 6.31 30.13
C PHE A 244 -33.28 6.84 31.56
N SER A 245 -33.31 5.91 32.51
CA SER A 245 -33.26 6.21 33.94
C SER A 245 -31.89 6.73 34.42
N ASN A 246 -31.85 7.31 35.62
CA ASN A 246 -30.60 7.80 36.22
C ASN A 246 -29.65 6.68 36.66
N ASP A 247 -30.14 5.46 36.85
CA ASP A 247 -29.36 4.26 37.22
C ASP A 247 -28.99 3.41 35.99
N SER A 248 -29.26 3.91 34.79
CA SER A 248 -28.83 3.28 33.54
C SER A 248 -27.31 3.18 33.44
N GLN A 249 -26.86 2.12 32.78
CA GLN A 249 -25.45 1.79 32.59
C GLN A 249 -25.03 2.06 31.15
N LEU A 250 -23.78 2.48 30.96
CA LEU A 250 -23.18 2.66 29.64
C LEU A 250 -22.36 1.43 29.24
N VAL A 251 -22.50 1.05 27.98
CA VAL A 251 -21.66 0.05 27.30
C VAL A 251 -20.97 0.77 26.14
N VAL A 252 -19.66 0.63 26.06
CA VAL A 252 -18.83 1.31 25.06
C VAL A 252 -18.08 0.27 24.26
N GLY A 253 -18.13 0.37 22.94
CA GLY A 253 -17.41 -0.50 22.01
C GLY A 253 -16.62 0.34 21.02
N ILE A 254 -15.37 -0.03 20.77
CA ILE A 254 -14.49 0.63 19.81
C ILE A 254 -13.93 -0.44 18.86
N ASP A 255 -13.99 -0.18 17.56
CA ASP A 255 -13.43 -1.09 16.56
C ASP A 255 -13.04 -0.32 15.29
N GLY A 256 -12.29 -0.99 14.42
CA GLY A 256 -11.92 -0.50 13.09
C GLY A 256 -12.50 -1.35 11.97
N VAL A 257 -12.31 -0.89 10.74
CA VAL A 257 -12.71 -1.66 9.54
C VAL A 257 -11.69 -2.77 9.23
N GLY A 258 -10.41 -2.53 9.49
CA GLY A 258 -9.33 -3.44 9.16
C GLY A 258 -9.03 -3.50 7.66
N THR A 259 -8.43 -4.60 7.20
CA THR A 259 -7.82 -4.69 5.85
C THR A 259 -8.79 -4.64 4.65
N LYS A 260 -10.09 -4.46 4.89
CA LYS A 260 -11.11 -4.18 3.85
C LYS A 260 -10.93 -2.79 3.21
N ILE A 261 -10.38 -1.81 3.94
CA ILE A 261 -10.11 -0.46 3.43
C ILE A 261 -9.19 -0.46 2.20
N GLU A 262 -8.29 -1.45 2.10
CA GLU A 262 -7.41 -1.65 0.94
C GLU A 262 -8.20 -2.05 -0.31
N VAL A 263 -9.22 -2.89 -0.17
CA VAL A 263 -10.12 -3.24 -1.29
C VAL A 263 -10.95 -2.02 -1.69
N ALA A 264 -11.46 -1.27 -0.72
CA ALA A 264 -12.23 -0.06 -0.96
C ALA A 264 -11.41 0.99 -1.74
N THR A 265 -10.14 1.15 -1.36
CA THR A 265 -9.18 2.06 -2.01
C THR A 265 -8.90 1.64 -3.45
N LEU A 266 -8.63 0.35 -3.69
CA LEU A 266 -8.34 -0.17 -5.04
C LEU A 266 -9.56 -0.09 -5.97
N CYS A 267 -10.77 -0.30 -5.43
CA CYS A 267 -12.02 -0.18 -6.18
C CYS A 267 -12.56 1.25 -6.29
N LYS A 268 -12.02 2.20 -5.50
CA LYS A 268 -12.54 3.57 -5.33
C LYS A 268 -14.03 3.60 -4.95
N ASN A 269 -14.45 2.67 -4.11
CA ASN A 269 -15.81 2.58 -3.62
C ASN A 269 -15.80 2.46 -2.09
N PHE A 270 -16.35 3.49 -1.43
CA PHE A 270 -16.34 3.63 0.02
C PHE A 270 -17.75 3.54 0.64
N SER A 271 -18.77 3.27 -0.20
CA SER A 271 -20.18 3.33 0.19
C SER A 271 -20.59 2.29 1.25
N GLY A 272 -19.89 1.15 1.34
CA GLY A 272 -20.12 0.13 2.37
C GLY A 272 -19.27 0.28 3.64
N VAL A 273 -18.22 1.10 3.60
CA VAL A 273 -17.21 1.15 4.68
C VAL A 273 -17.75 1.75 5.97
N GLY A 274 -18.67 2.70 5.87
CA GLY A 274 -19.33 3.27 7.05
C GLY A 274 -20.25 2.27 7.74
N TYR A 275 -20.95 1.42 6.98
CA TYR A 275 -21.68 0.28 7.56
C TYR A 275 -20.74 -0.68 8.25
N ASP A 276 -19.55 -0.93 7.70
CA ASP A 276 -18.55 -1.78 8.35
C ASP A 276 -18.13 -1.24 9.72
N VAL A 277 -17.65 0.00 9.81
CA VAL A 277 -17.17 0.53 11.09
C VAL A 277 -18.29 0.67 12.13
N VAL A 278 -19.49 1.08 11.71
CA VAL A 278 -20.63 1.22 12.62
C VAL A 278 -21.09 -0.15 13.10
N ALA A 279 -21.33 -1.10 12.19
CA ALA A 279 -21.81 -2.43 12.53
C ALA A 279 -20.84 -3.20 13.43
N MET A 280 -19.53 -3.09 13.18
CA MET A 280 -18.51 -3.72 14.05
C MET A 280 -18.67 -3.27 15.51
N CYS A 281 -18.91 -1.99 15.76
CA CYS A 281 -19.08 -1.50 17.13
C CYS A 281 -20.49 -1.75 17.69
N VAL A 282 -21.56 -1.46 16.92
CA VAL A 282 -22.92 -1.52 17.46
C VAL A 282 -23.40 -2.96 17.66
N ASN A 283 -22.99 -3.91 16.81
CA ASN A 283 -23.32 -5.32 16.98
C ASN A 283 -22.62 -5.92 18.22
N ASP A 284 -21.45 -5.40 18.60
CA ASP A 284 -20.75 -5.83 19.81
C ASP A 284 -21.44 -5.32 21.08
N VAL A 285 -21.81 -4.03 21.13
CA VAL A 285 -22.46 -3.48 22.34
C VAL A 285 -23.86 -4.05 22.58
N ILE A 286 -24.61 -4.41 21.52
CA ILE A 286 -25.91 -5.09 21.72
C ILE A 286 -25.74 -6.50 22.30
N CYS A 287 -24.57 -7.14 22.18
CA CYS A 287 -24.33 -8.43 22.83
C CYS A 287 -24.39 -8.34 24.37
N HIS A 288 -24.33 -7.13 24.95
CA HIS A 288 -24.58 -6.85 26.36
C HIS A 288 -26.01 -6.38 26.67
N CYS A 289 -26.94 -6.55 25.73
CA CYS A 289 -28.31 -6.03 25.82
C CYS A 289 -28.32 -4.51 26.08
N ALA A 290 -27.55 -3.76 25.30
CA ALA A 290 -27.49 -2.31 25.36
C ALA A 290 -27.94 -1.67 24.05
N LYS A 291 -28.72 -0.60 24.14
CA LYS A 291 -29.23 0.15 22.98
C LYS A 291 -28.18 1.18 22.56
N PRO A 292 -27.67 1.14 21.32
CA PRO A 292 -26.82 2.22 20.79
C PRO A 292 -27.55 3.56 20.87
N ILE A 293 -26.87 4.59 21.37
CA ILE A 293 -27.42 5.95 21.48
C ILE A 293 -26.56 6.96 20.73
N ALA A 294 -25.26 6.71 20.64
CA ALA A 294 -24.32 7.60 19.98
C ALA A 294 -23.16 6.86 19.33
N PHE A 295 -22.52 7.52 18.37
CA PHE A 295 -21.38 7.04 17.63
C PHE A 295 -20.37 8.17 17.43
N LEU A 296 -19.08 7.83 17.48
CA LEU A 296 -17.98 8.71 17.08
C LEU A 296 -17.06 8.02 16.09
N ASP A 297 -16.46 8.78 15.18
CA ASP A 297 -15.48 8.27 14.22
C ASP A 297 -14.10 8.92 14.36
N TYR A 298 -13.06 8.19 13.98
CA TYR A 298 -11.69 8.69 13.88
C TYR A 298 -11.15 8.29 12.50
N PHE A 299 -11.08 9.28 11.61
CA PHE A 299 -10.58 9.12 10.26
C PHE A 299 -9.17 9.72 10.15
N VAL A 300 -8.21 8.93 9.69
CA VAL A 300 -6.83 9.36 9.52
C VAL A 300 -6.35 9.06 8.11
N CYS A 301 -5.56 9.95 7.52
CA CYS A 301 -5.00 9.77 6.18
C CYS A 301 -3.62 10.44 6.03
N GLY A 302 -2.83 10.01 5.04
CA GLY A 302 -1.58 10.70 4.71
C GLY A 302 -1.83 12.05 4.02
N LYS A 303 -2.87 12.13 3.19
CA LYS A 303 -3.39 13.36 2.59
C LYS A 303 -4.90 13.25 2.42
N LEU A 304 -5.63 14.30 2.76
CA LEU A 304 -7.09 14.31 2.70
C LEU A 304 -7.60 14.28 1.25
N ASP A 305 -8.33 13.23 0.91
CA ASP A 305 -9.19 13.18 -0.28
C ASP A 305 -10.63 13.47 0.15
N ARG A 306 -11.12 14.68 -0.17
CA ARG A 306 -12.48 15.12 0.16
C ARG A 306 -13.56 14.21 -0.39
N SER A 307 -13.40 13.70 -1.63
CA SER A 307 -14.42 12.86 -2.24
C SER A 307 -14.55 11.53 -1.53
N MET A 308 -13.41 10.92 -1.16
CA MET A 308 -13.37 9.70 -0.36
C MET A 308 -13.96 9.95 1.03
N ALA A 309 -13.47 10.96 1.75
CA ALA A 309 -13.89 11.25 3.12
C ALA A 309 -15.38 11.57 3.22
N THR A 310 -15.95 12.32 2.26
CA THR A 310 -17.40 12.57 2.19
C THR A 310 -18.20 11.28 1.97
N GLN A 311 -17.74 10.35 1.12
CA GLN A 311 -18.43 9.07 0.91
C GLN A 311 -18.39 8.19 2.16
N VAL A 312 -17.24 8.13 2.84
CA VAL A 312 -17.08 7.38 4.10
C VAL A 312 -18.04 7.92 5.16
N LEU A 313 -18.06 9.25 5.39
CA LEU A 313 -18.95 9.85 6.37
C LEU A 313 -20.43 9.75 6.00
N ALA A 314 -20.78 9.84 4.71
CA ALA A 314 -22.15 9.60 4.26
C ALA A 314 -22.59 8.17 4.62
N SER A 315 -21.73 7.19 4.37
CA SER A 315 -21.95 5.78 4.73
C SER A 315 -22.07 5.58 6.24
N ILE A 316 -21.21 6.19 7.06
CA ILE A 316 -21.28 6.12 8.53
C ILE A 316 -22.62 6.69 9.00
N SER A 317 -22.98 7.84 8.45
CA SER A 317 -24.19 8.54 8.80
C SER A 317 -25.46 7.75 8.43
N ASP A 318 -25.50 7.09 7.27
CA ASP A 318 -26.59 6.19 6.90
C ASP A 318 -26.67 4.98 7.83
N ALA A 319 -25.53 4.36 8.16
CA ALA A 319 -25.47 3.24 9.09
C ALA A 319 -25.90 3.62 10.52
N CYS A 320 -25.56 4.81 11.00
CA CYS A 320 -26.03 5.33 12.29
C CYS A 320 -27.55 5.51 12.33
N VAL A 321 -28.16 6.00 11.25
CA VAL A 321 -29.62 6.11 11.14
C VAL A 321 -30.27 4.73 11.21
N GLU A 322 -29.74 3.74 10.48
CA GLU A 322 -30.26 2.38 10.50
C GLU A 322 -30.06 1.69 11.86
N ALA A 323 -28.91 1.90 12.51
CA ALA A 323 -28.62 1.38 13.84
C ALA A 323 -29.43 2.07 14.96
N GLY A 324 -30.02 3.23 14.67
CA GLY A 324 -30.79 4.00 15.64
C GLY A 324 -29.90 4.73 16.67
N CYS A 325 -28.75 5.26 16.26
CA CYS A 325 -27.86 6.07 17.09
C CYS A 325 -27.46 7.39 16.43
N SER A 326 -27.08 8.39 17.24
CA SER A 326 -26.61 9.69 16.75
C SER A 326 -25.11 9.67 16.44
N LEU A 327 -24.70 10.16 15.26
CA LEU A 327 -23.31 10.52 15.02
C LEU A 327 -23.05 11.86 15.71
N ILE A 328 -22.34 11.83 16.84
CA ILE A 328 -22.22 13.01 17.73
C ILE A 328 -20.87 13.72 17.65
N GLY A 329 -19.88 13.12 17.00
CA GLY A 329 -18.55 13.69 16.89
C GLY A 329 -17.62 12.79 16.10
N GLY A 330 -16.49 13.34 15.69
CA GLY A 330 -15.41 12.60 15.08
C GLY A 330 -14.20 13.49 14.86
N GLU A 331 -13.09 12.89 14.46
CA GLU A 331 -11.85 13.61 14.16
C GLU A 331 -11.32 13.21 12.79
N THR A 332 -10.79 14.18 12.06
CA THR A 332 -10.15 13.98 10.75
C THR A 332 -8.71 14.46 10.83
N ALA A 333 -7.77 13.52 10.78
CA ALA A 333 -6.34 13.81 10.92
C ALA A 333 -5.58 13.55 9.61
N GLU A 334 -4.88 14.58 9.12
CA GLU A 334 -3.83 14.41 8.12
C GLU A 334 -2.49 14.19 8.83
N MET A 335 -1.85 13.05 8.56
CA MET A 335 -0.57 12.67 9.17
C MET A 335 0.49 12.32 8.11
N PRO A 336 0.90 13.30 7.28
CA PRO A 336 2.01 13.13 6.34
C PRO A 336 3.28 12.72 7.12
N GLY A 337 3.91 11.62 6.69
CA GLY A 337 5.09 11.04 7.35
C GLY A 337 4.79 9.84 8.27
N VAL A 338 3.54 9.64 8.68
CA VAL A 338 3.07 8.37 9.28
C VAL A 338 2.41 7.51 8.23
N TYR A 339 1.44 8.10 7.50
CA TYR A 339 0.76 7.46 6.40
C TYR A 339 1.30 7.99 5.06
N SER A 340 1.45 7.11 4.08
CA SER A 340 1.70 7.55 2.70
C SER A 340 0.47 8.29 2.14
N THR A 341 0.66 9.04 1.06
CA THR A 341 -0.33 9.95 0.48
C THR A 341 -1.68 9.30 0.12
N HIS A 342 -1.74 7.98 0.00
CA HIS A 342 -2.95 7.23 -0.37
C HIS A 342 -3.43 6.28 0.73
N GLN A 343 -2.69 6.17 1.82
CA GLN A 343 -3.08 5.36 2.96
C GLN A 343 -3.95 6.16 3.90
N TRP A 344 -4.91 5.46 4.49
CA TRP A 344 -5.86 5.97 5.45
C TRP A 344 -6.32 4.83 6.36
N ASP A 345 -6.91 5.19 7.49
CA ASP A 345 -7.51 4.25 8.43
C ASP A 345 -8.78 4.88 9.04
N LEU A 346 -9.64 4.02 9.58
CA LEU A 346 -10.92 4.41 10.16
C LEU A 346 -11.22 3.56 11.38
N ALA A 347 -11.42 4.24 12.51
CA ALA A 347 -11.95 3.66 13.73
C ALA A 347 -13.30 4.30 14.08
N GLY A 348 -14.12 3.56 14.81
CA GLY A 348 -15.40 4.02 15.31
C GLY A 348 -15.60 3.63 16.77
N CYS A 349 -16.45 4.37 17.46
CA CYS A 349 -16.77 4.17 18.86
C CYS A 349 -18.29 4.28 19.04
N ALA A 350 -18.94 3.18 19.43
CA ALA A 350 -20.33 3.16 19.80
C ALA A 350 -20.49 3.37 21.31
N ILE A 351 -21.38 4.28 21.68
CA ILE A 351 -21.87 4.46 23.05
C ILE A 351 -23.30 3.94 23.08
N ALA A 352 -23.54 2.96 23.94
CA ALA A 352 -24.84 2.36 24.17
C ALA A 352 -25.25 2.50 25.64
N ALA A 353 -26.56 2.53 25.90
CA ALA A 353 -27.12 2.57 27.23
C ALA A 353 -28.06 1.39 27.45
N ARG A 354 -28.09 0.89 28.68
CA ARG A 354 -29.04 -0.14 29.12
C ARG A 354 -29.66 0.21 30.45
N GLU A 355 -30.93 -0.15 30.59
CA GLU A 355 -31.63 -0.08 31.87
C GLU A 355 -31.10 -1.18 32.81
N SER A 356 -31.04 -0.87 34.10
CA SER A 356 -30.64 -1.82 35.15
C SER A 356 -31.59 -3.04 35.22
N THR A 357 -32.82 -2.88 34.73
CA THR A 357 -33.86 -3.92 34.66
C THR A 357 -33.71 -4.88 33.49
N TRP A 358 -32.95 -4.52 32.46
CA TRP A 358 -32.73 -5.42 31.31
C TRP A 358 -31.78 -6.56 31.71
N PRO A 359 -31.76 -7.69 30.99
CA PRO A 359 -30.76 -8.73 31.22
C PRO A 359 -29.34 -8.23 30.95
N MET A 360 -28.35 -8.62 31.76
CA MET A 360 -26.94 -8.39 31.45
C MET A 360 -26.39 -9.65 30.78
N LEU A 361 -26.18 -9.58 29.47
CA LEU A 361 -25.73 -10.71 28.68
C LEU A 361 -24.19 -10.81 28.64
N PRO A 362 -23.63 -12.03 28.53
CA PRO A 362 -24.34 -13.32 28.52
C PRO A 362 -24.83 -13.75 29.91
N LEU A 363 -25.97 -14.45 29.98
CA LEU A 363 -26.45 -15.16 31.17
C LEU A 363 -25.82 -16.56 31.23
N SER A 364 -24.48 -16.64 31.23
CA SER A 364 -23.70 -17.87 31.08
C SER A 364 -24.17 -19.01 31.99
N SER A 365 -24.47 -18.72 33.25
CA SER A 365 -24.90 -19.71 34.25
C SER A 365 -26.31 -20.28 34.00
N SER A 366 -27.10 -19.64 33.14
CA SER A 366 -28.44 -20.09 32.77
C SER A 366 -28.47 -20.94 31.49
N ILE A 367 -27.35 -20.95 30.75
CA ILE A 367 -27.22 -21.75 29.53
C ILE A 367 -27.08 -23.22 29.92
N SER A 368 -27.98 -24.05 29.40
CA SER A 368 -28.15 -25.43 29.85
C SER A 368 -28.36 -26.39 28.67
N GLU A 369 -28.16 -27.67 28.92
CA GLU A 369 -28.43 -28.73 27.95
C GLU A 369 -29.84 -28.61 27.34
N GLY A 370 -29.91 -28.70 26.02
CA GLY A 370 -31.15 -28.59 25.24
C GLY A 370 -31.52 -27.17 24.79
N ASP A 371 -30.80 -26.13 25.24
CA ASP A 371 -30.94 -24.78 24.68
C ASP A 371 -30.60 -24.79 23.18
N VAL A 372 -31.28 -23.93 22.42
CA VAL A 372 -31.19 -23.87 20.96
C VAL A 372 -30.25 -22.75 20.54
N ILE A 373 -29.45 -22.99 19.51
CA ILE A 373 -28.53 -22.01 18.92
C ILE A 373 -29.11 -21.56 17.59
N ILE A 374 -29.44 -20.27 17.50
CA ILE A 374 -29.95 -19.62 16.29
C ILE A 374 -28.81 -18.83 15.66
N GLY A 375 -28.60 -19.01 14.36
CA GLY A 375 -27.66 -18.22 13.55
C GLY A 375 -28.40 -17.22 12.66
N LEU A 376 -27.97 -15.95 12.71
CA LEU A 376 -28.47 -14.88 11.84
C LEU A 376 -27.52 -14.69 10.64
N PRO A 377 -28.03 -14.66 9.40
CA PRO A 377 -27.17 -14.61 8.23
C PRO A 377 -26.37 -13.31 8.12
N SER A 378 -25.11 -13.43 7.69
CA SER A 378 -24.25 -12.31 7.29
C SER A 378 -24.61 -11.80 5.90
N SER A 379 -24.25 -10.56 5.58
CA SER A 379 -24.34 -9.98 4.23
C SER A 379 -23.17 -10.38 3.31
N GLY A 380 -22.18 -11.11 3.83
CA GLY A 380 -20.95 -11.47 3.14
C GLY A 380 -19.82 -11.65 4.16
N LEU A 381 -18.58 -11.37 3.78
CA LEU A 381 -17.42 -11.46 4.67
C LEU A 381 -17.46 -10.46 5.85
N HIS A 382 -18.37 -9.48 5.81
CA HIS A 382 -18.41 -8.35 6.74
C HIS A 382 -17.10 -7.56 6.70
N SER A 383 -16.44 -7.36 7.84
CA SER A 383 -15.17 -6.60 7.94
C SER A 383 -13.96 -7.48 8.30
N ASN A 384 -14.08 -8.81 8.25
CA ASN A 384 -13.05 -9.75 8.72
C ASN A 384 -12.54 -10.71 7.62
N GLY A 385 -11.30 -11.19 7.76
CA GLY A 385 -10.71 -12.16 6.83
C GLY A 385 -10.23 -11.60 5.48
N PHE A 386 -10.26 -10.28 5.27
CA PHE A 386 -9.90 -9.64 4.00
C PHE A 386 -8.45 -9.87 3.59
N SER A 387 -7.51 -10.00 4.52
CA SER A 387 -6.13 -10.35 4.19
C SER A 387 -6.03 -11.71 3.47
N LEU A 388 -6.77 -12.71 3.95
CA LEU A 388 -6.83 -14.03 3.32
C LEU A 388 -7.59 -13.97 1.99
N ALA A 389 -8.75 -13.30 1.95
CA ALA A 389 -9.54 -13.16 0.73
C ALA A 389 -8.72 -12.50 -0.41
N ARG A 390 -8.03 -11.39 -0.12
CA ARG A 390 -7.13 -10.70 -1.06
C ARG A 390 -6.02 -11.62 -1.57
N LYS A 391 -5.41 -12.41 -0.67
CA LYS A 391 -4.38 -13.37 -1.05
C LYS A 391 -4.94 -14.44 -1.99
N VAL A 392 -6.15 -14.95 -1.74
CA VAL A 392 -6.82 -15.93 -2.60
C VAL A 392 -7.09 -15.36 -3.99
N LEU A 393 -7.59 -14.12 -4.11
CA LEU A 393 -7.76 -13.46 -5.41
C LEU A 393 -6.42 -13.32 -6.14
N ALA A 394 -5.40 -12.81 -5.46
CA ALA A 394 -4.09 -12.57 -6.04
C ALA A 394 -3.42 -13.85 -6.57
N VAL A 395 -3.43 -14.95 -5.81
CA VAL A 395 -2.80 -16.22 -6.27
C VAL A 395 -3.57 -16.90 -7.41
N ASN A 396 -4.85 -16.54 -7.60
CA ASN A 396 -5.65 -17.01 -8.73
C ASN A 396 -5.66 -16.02 -9.91
N GLY A 397 -4.96 -14.88 -9.80
CA GLY A 397 -4.93 -13.85 -10.85
C GLY A 397 -6.29 -13.20 -11.12
N VAL A 398 -7.16 -13.13 -10.11
CA VAL A 398 -8.48 -12.52 -10.21
C VAL A 398 -8.41 -11.06 -9.79
N MET A 399 -8.89 -10.18 -10.66
CA MET A 399 -9.00 -8.75 -10.40
C MET A 399 -10.33 -8.42 -9.73
N TYR A 400 -10.39 -7.36 -8.93
CA TYR A 400 -11.65 -6.93 -8.31
C TYR A 400 -12.72 -6.54 -9.33
N SER A 401 -12.32 -6.10 -10.52
CA SER A 401 -13.23 -5.77 -11.62
C SER A 401 -13.79 -6.98 -12.34
N ASP A 402 -13.27 -8.19 -12.09
CA ASP A 402 -13.76 -9.40 -12.74
C ASP A 402 -15.18 -9.73 -12.28
N LYS A 403 -15.99 -10.24 -13.21
CA LYS A 403 -17.37 -10.65 -12.93
C LYS A 403 -17.39 -11.90 -12.05
N LEU A 404 -18.37 -11.95 -11.14
CA LEU A 404 -18.56 -13.12 -10.27
C LEU A 404 -18.98 -14.33 -11.11
N PRO A 405 -18.45 -15.54 -10.83
CA PRO A 405 -18.87 -16.77 -11.49
C PRO A 405 -20.37 -17.12 -11.29
N TRP A 406 -20.96 -16.71 -10.17
CA TRP A 406 -22.37 -16.98 -9.82
C TRP A 406 -23.31 -15.81 -10.11
N ASN A 407 -22.79 -14.61 -10.37
CA ASN A 407 -23.59 -13.42 -10.66
C ASN A 407 -22.86 -12.48 -11.62
N HIS A 408 -23.08 -12.66 -12.92
CA HIS A 408 -22.41 -11.86 -13.96
C HIS A 408 -22.76 -10.37 -13.97
N ASN A 409 -23.78 -9.94 -13.21
CA ASN A 409 -24.11 -8.52 -13.10
C ASN A 409 -23.17 -7.79 -12.14
N SER A 410 -22.58 -8.49 -11.17
CA SER A 410 -21.70 -7.91 -10.17
C SER A 410 -20.24 -8.38 -10.31
N THR A 411 -19.34 -7.69 -9.62
CA THR A 411 -17.90 -7.93 -9.61
C THR A 411 -17.42 -8.44 -8.25
N PHE A 412 -16.22 -9.03 -8.21
CA PHE A 412 -15.59 -9.39 -6.93
C PHE A 412 -15.43 -8.19 -5.99
N GLY A 413 -15.11 -7.02 -6.54
CA GLY A 413 -14.96 -5.79 -5.76
C GLY A 413 -16.26 -5.34 -5.12
N GLU A 414 -17.36 -5.33 -5.86
CA GLU A 414 -18.70 -4.97 -5.34
C GLU A 414 -19.16 -5.95 -4.25
N GLU A 415 -19.05 -7.26 -4.49
CA GLU A 415 -19.40 -8.31 -3.54
C GLU A 415 -18.60 -8.17 -2.23
N LEU A 416 -17.28 -8.02 -2.34
CA LEU A 416 -16.39 -7.84 -1.19
C LEU A 416 -16.65 -6.54 -0.44
N LEU A 417 -17.16 -5.50 -1.09
CA LEU A 417 -17.45 -4.19 -0.48
C LEU A 417 -18.88 -4.06 0.05
N THR A 418 -19.67 -5.13 0.00
CA THR A 418 -20.97 -5.18 0.69
C THR A 418 -20.80 -4.82 2.16
N GLY A 419 -21.56 -3.83 2.64
CA GLY A 419 -21.48 -3.36 4.01
C GLY A 419 -21.87 -4.44 5.03
N THR A 420 -21.22 -4.40 6.20
CA THR A 420 -21.56 -5.29 7.32
C THR A 420 -23.00 -5.07 7.78
N LYS A 421 -23.71 -6.16 8.02
CA LYS A 421 -25.12 -6.14 8.39
C LYS A 421 -25.31 -5.62 9.82
N LEU A 422 -26.31 -4.77 10.02
CA LEU A 422 -26.73 -4.27 11.33
C LEU A 422 -27.83 -5.17 11.90
N TYR A 423 -27.62 -5.71 13.11
CA TYR A 423 -28.58 -6.60 13.77
C TYR A 423 -29.41 -5.91 14.86
N VAL A 424 -29.16 -4.63 15.12
CA VAL A 424 -29.76 -3.87 16.25
C VAL A 424 -31.28 -3.96 16.23
N ARG A 425 -31.91 -3.70 15.07
CA ARG A 425 -33.37 -3.66 14.93
C ARG A 425 -34.03 -5.01 15.20
N SER A 426 -33.43 -6.10 14.73
CA SER A 426 -34.02 -7.44 14.83
C SER A 426 -33.70 -8.12 16.16
N VAL A 427 -32.54 -7.85 16.76
CA VAL A 427 -32.05 -8.57 17.93
C VAL A 427 -32.37 -7.86 19.23
N LEU A 428 -32.15 -6.54 19.33
CA LEU A 428 -32.25 -5.81 20.60
C LEU A 428 -33.60 -6.00 21.32
N PRO A 429 -34.77 -5.98 20.65
CA PRO A 429 -36.05 -6.24 21.32
C PRO A 429 -36.11 -7.62 22.00
N LEU A 430 -35.55 -8.65 21.36
CA LEU A 430 -35.51 -10.02 21.91
C LEU A 430 -34.66 -10.10 23.17
N LEU A 431 -33.56 -9.33 23.21
CA LEU A 431 -32.66 -9.27 24.36
C LEU A 431 -33.35 -8.55 25.53
N MET A 432 -33.99 -7.41 25.25
CA MET A 432 -34.72 -6.62 26.25
C MET A 432 -35.89 -7.39 26.87
N ASP A 433 -36.58 -8.20 26.08
CA ASP A 433 -37.70 -9.05 26.52
C ASP A 433 -37.22 -10.31 27.30
N GLY A 434 -35.91 -10.52 27.44
CA GLY A 434 -35.34 -11.66 28.18
C GLY A 434 -35.49 -13.01 27.50
N LEU A 435 -35.69 -13.03 26.18
CA LEU A 435 -35.88 -14.27 25.41
C LEU A 435 -34.57 -14.98 25.06
N VAL A 436 -33.44 -14.28 25.19
CA VAL A 436 -32.10 -14.73 24.79
C VAL A 436 -31.20 -14.84 26.01
N LYS A 437 -30.51 -15.98 26.15
CA LYS A 437 -29.53 -16.24 27.22
C LYS A 437 -28.11 -15.79 26.86
N GLY A 438 -27.76 -15.82 25.58
CA GLY A 438 -26.46 -15.41 25.09
C GLY A 438 -26.55 -14.86 23.67
N CYS A 439 -25.78 -13.81 23.38
CA CYS A 439 -25.69 -13.19 22.07
C CYS A 439 -24.20 -13.02 21.74
N ALA A 440 -23.79 -13.43 20.54
CA ALA A 440 -22.41 -13.23 20.09
C ALA A 440 -22.37 -12.79 18.63
N HIS A 441 -21.69 -11.67 18.40
CA HIS A 441 -21.34 -11.16 17.08
C HIS A 441 -20.15 -11.95 16.52
N ILE A 442 -20.27 -12.44 15.29
CA ILE A 442 -19.27 -13.31 14.66
C ILE A 442 -18.32 -12.48 13.79
N THR A 443 -17.14 -12.19 14.35
CA THR A 443 -16.11 -11.33 13.75
C THR A 443 -14.80 -12.10 13.50
N GLY A 444 -13.63 -11.48 13.75
CA GLY A 444 -12.34 -12.17 13.70
C GLY A 444 -12.31 -13.35 14.69
N GLY A 445 -11.75 -14.48 14.26
CA GLY A 445 -11.85 -15.75 15.00
C GLY A 445 -13.12 -16.57 14.69
N GLY A 446 -14.03 -16.01 13.87
CA GLY A 446 -15.17 -16.71 13.29
C GLY A 446 -16.10 -17.34 14.32
N LEU A 447 -16.79 -18.42 13.95
CA LEU A 447 -17.69 -19.13 14.86
C LEU A 447 -16.91 -19.77 16.02
N THR A 448 -15.69 -20.24 15.76
CA THR A 448 -14.87 -20.97 16.73
C THR A 448 -14.56 -20.14 17.98
N GLU A 449 -14.15 -18.88 17.80
CA GLU A 449 -13.67 -18.04 18.90
C GLU A 449 -14.78 -17.13 19.45
N ASN A 450 -15.73 -16.69 18.63
CA ASN A 450 -16.76 -15.75 19.06
C ASN A 450 -17.95 -16.44 19.73
N ALA A 451 -18.39 -17.60 19.23
CA ALA A 451 -19.57 -18.27 19.76
C ALA A 451 -19.40 -18.66 21.23
N ILE A 452 -18.21 -19.12 21.61
CA ILE A 452 -17.92 -19.57 22.99
C ILE A 452 -17.86 -18.42 24.01
N ARG A 453 -17.86 -17.15 23.59
CA ARG A 453 -17.85 -15.99 24.50
C ARG A 453 -19.13 -15.86 25.32
N VAL A 454 -20.21 -16.56 24.91
CA VAL A 454 -21.45 -16.65 25.69
C VAL A 454 -21.35 -17.62 26.87
N LEU A 455 -20.27 -18.39 26.97
CA LEU A 455 -20.03 -19.36 28.03
C LEU A 455 -18.93 -18.88 28.99
N ASP A 456 -19.07 -19.22 30.27
CA ASP A 456 -17.99 -19.03 31.25
C ASP A 456 -16.85 -20.04 31.01
N LYS A 457 -15.63 -19.67 31.43
CA LYS A 457 -14.43 -20.53 31.30
C LYS A 457 -14.63 -21.94 31.88
N ASN A 458 -15.37 -22.04 32.98
CA ASN A 458 -15.62 -23.28 33.71
C ASN A 458 -17.02 -23.87 33.42
N SER A 459 -17.68 -23.42 32.36
CA SER A 459 -18.99 -23.93 31.95
C SER A 459 -18.95 -25.45 31.72
N ASP A 460 -19.97 -26.14 32.21
CA ASP A 460 -20.16 -27.58 32.09
C ASP A 460 -20.98 -27.97 30.83
N VAL A 461 -21.16 -27.03 29.90
CA VAL A 461 -21.83 -27.25 28.61
C VAL A 461 -20.91 -26.99 27.42
N THR A 462 -21.29 -27.53 26.27
CA THR A 462 -20.62 -27.38 24.97
C THR A 462 -21.64 -26.91 23.94
N LEU A 463 -21.28 -25.91 23.14
CA LEU A 463 -22.06 -25.50 21.98
C LEU A 463 -21.85 -26.49 20.84
N VAL A 464 -22.91 -27.10 20.32
CA VAL A 464 -22.84 -28.03 19.20
C VAL A 464 -23.47 -27.35 17.98
N ILE A 465 -22.65 -27.05 16.98
CA ILE A 465 -23.07 -26.39 15.74
C ILE A 465 -23.07 -27.41 14.61
N ASP A 466 -24.19 -27.59 13.93
CA ASP A 466 -24.29 -28.45 12.76
C ASP A 466 -24.15 -27.62 11.48
N CYS A 467 -22.99 -27.76 10.83
CA CYS A 467 -22.66 -27.06 9.60
C CYS A 467 -23.52 -27.46 8.38
N ALA A 468 -24.38 -28.46 8.51
CA ALA A 468 -25.34 -28.83 7.47
C ALA A 468 -26.63 -27.97 7.48
N MET A 469 -26.83 -27.14 8.51
CA MET A 469 -28.10 -26.43 8.73
C MET A 469 -28.24 -25.13 7.94
N TRP A 470 -27.16 -24.61 7.36
CA TRP A 470 -27.20 -23.46 6.48
C TRP A 470 -26.23 -23.63 5.32
N ARG A 471 -26.39 -22.80 4.29
CA ARG A 471 -25.45 -22.71 3.17
C ARG A 471 -24.80 -21.33 3.17
N PRO A 472 -23.47 -21.22 3.26
CA PRO A 472 -22.78 -19.95 3.16
C PRO A 472 -23.01 -19.25 1.82
N HIS A 473 -22.81 -17.93 1.77
CA HIS A 473 -22.77 -17.18 0.52
C HIS A 473 -21.74 -17.75 -0.46
N GLU A 474 -22.01 -17.66 -1.77
CA GLU A 474 -21.16 -18.23 -2.83
C GLU A 474 -19.71 -17.70 -2.80
N MET A 475 -19.50 -16.50 -2.25
CA MET A 475 -18.15 -15.96 -2.03
C MET A 475 -17.31 -16.84 -1.10
N PHE A 476 -17.89 -17.43 -0.04
CA PHE A 476 -17.15 -18.33 0.85
C PHE A 476 -16.82 -19.66 0.17
N GLU A 477 -17.77 -20.20 -0.61
CA GLU A 477 -17.56 -21.40 -1.43
C GLU A 477 -16.41 -21.20 -2.41
N TRP A 478 -16.38 -20.04 -3.07
CA TRP A 478 -15.31 -19.68 -3.99
C TRP A 478 -13.96 -19.54 -3.29
N ILE A 479 -13.90 -18.86 -2.13
CA ILE A 479 -12.64 -18.74 -1.35
C ILE A 479 -12.15 -20.12 -0.92
N ALA A 480 -13.04 -20.98 -0.42
CA ALA A 480 -12.68 -22.33 0.01
C ALA A 480 -12.16 -23.19 -1.15
N ALA A 481 -12.76 -23.07 -2.33
CA ALA A 481 -12.37 -23.82 -3.53
C ALA A 481 -11.08 -23.28 -4.18
N ALA A 482 -11.00 -21.97 -4.44
CA ALA A 482 -9.88 -21.34 -5.15
C ALA A 482 -8.63 -21.16 -4.25
N GLY A 483 -8.82 -21.12 -2.93
CA GLY A 483 -7.82 -20.73 -1.93
C GLY A 483 -7.08 -21.85 -1.21
N PRO A 484 -7.05 -23.10 -1.73
CA PRO A 484 -7.39 -24.32 -0.97
C PRO A 484 -7.34 -24.13 0.56
N VAL A 485 -8.28 -23.36 1.12
CA VAL A 485 -8.32 -23.03 2.55
C VAL A 485 -9.03 -24.17 3.27
N GLU A 486 -8.42 -24.79 4.28
CA GLU A 486 -9.06 -25.86 5.05
C GLU A 486 -10.37 -25.38 5.69
N THR A 487 -11.36 -26.27 5.84
CA THR A 487 -12.68 -25.90 6.38
C THR A 487 -12.58 -25.31 7.79
N LYS A 488 -11.70 -25.86 8.62
CA LYS A 488 -11.45 -25.33 9.97
C LYS A 488 -10.89 -23.91 9.93
N GLU A 489 -10.00 -23.62 9.00
CA GLU A 489 -9.44 -22.29 8.81
C GLU A 489 -10.49 -21.31 8.27
N MET A 490 -11.39 -21.78 7.39
CA MET A 490 -12.55 -20.99 6.95
C MET A 490 -13.44 -20.61 8.13
N ILE A 491 -13.84 -21.58 8.96
CA ILE A 491 -14.73 -21.37 10.13
C ILE A 491 -14.08 -20.47 11.19
N ARG A 492 -12.75 -20.53 11.33
CA ARG A 492 -11.98 -19.68 12.25
C ARG A 492 -11.72 -18.28 11.70
N THR A 493 -11.57 -18.12 10.39
CA THR A 493 -11.24 -16.81 9.82
C THR A 493 -12.47 -15.99 9.47
N PHE A 494 -13.51 -16.66 8.97
CA PHE A 494 -14.70 -16.03 8.42
C PHE A 494 -15.95 -16.41 9.22
N ASN A 495 -16.97 -15.56 9.11
CA ASN A 495 -18.30 -15.82 9.67
C ASN A 495 -19.05 -16.99 8.96
N CYS A 496 -18.57 -17.40 7.78
CA CYS A 496 -19.10 -18.49 6.95
C CYS A 496 -20.62 -18.40 6.72
N GLY A 497 -21.15 -17.19 6.58
CA GLY A 497 -22.57 -16.95 6.33
C GLY A 497 -23.40 -16.62 7.57
N ILE A 498 -22.85 -16.74 8.79
CA ILE A 498 -23.56 -16.43 10.05
C ILE A 498 -22.87 -15.26 10.74
N GLY A 499 -23.50 -14.08 10.75
CA GLY A 499 -22.92 -12.87 11.33
C GLY A 499 -23.20 -12.70 12.83
N MET A 500 -24.23 -13.35 13.36
CA MET A 500 -24.57 -13.29 14.78
C MET A 500 -25.21 -14.60 15.24
N ILE A 501 -24.97 -15.00 16.48
CA ILE A 501 -25.66 -16.15 17.10
C ILE A 501 -26.44 -15.72 18.34
N LEU A 502 -27.56 -16.40 18.57
CA LEU A 502 -28.39 -16.29 19.76
C LEU A 502 -28.54 -17.66 20.41
N VAL A 503 -28.30 -17.75 21.72
CA VAL A 503 -28.59 -18.94 22.53
C VAL A 503 -29.89 -18.70 23.27
N VAL A 504 -30.89 -19.53 23.01
CA VAL A 504 -32.25 -19.37 23.53
C VAL A 504 -32.70 -20.61 24.29
N ALA A 505 -33.55 -20.40 25.31
CA ALA A 505 -34.18 -21.51 26.00
C ALA A 505 -35.06 -22.31 25.03
N LYS A 506 -35.10 -23.63 25.19
CA LYS A 506 -35.88 -24.52 24.31
C LYS A 506 -37.37 -24.17 24.25
N ASP A 507 -37.95 -23.77 25.38
CA ASP A 507 -39.34 -23.35 25.51
C ASP A 507 -39.61 -21.93 24.96
N LYS A 508 -38.57 -21.12 24.79
CA LYS A 508 -38.63 -19.78 24.20
C LYS A 508 -38.36 -19.74 22.70
N PHE A 509 -37.83 -20.82 22.13
CA PHE A 509 -37.48 -20.89 20.71
C PHE A 509 -38.63 -20.51 19.77
N MET A 510 -39.85 -21.02 19.99
CA MET A 510 -41.01 -20.72 19.13
C MET A 510 -41.43 -19.25 19.18
N GLU A 511 -41.28 -18.60 20.34
CA GLU A 511 -41.56 -17.17 20.52
C GLU A 511 -40.52 -16.35 19.75
N VAL A 512 -39.24 -16.66 19.90
CA VAL A 512 -38.14 -16.01 19.15
C VAL A 512 -38.29 -16.19 17.65
N ASN A 513 -38.60 -17.40 17.19
CA ASN A 513 -38.87 -17.73 15.78
C ASN A 513 -39.98 -16.84 15.20
N THR A 514 -41.08 -16.69 15.93
CA THR A 514 -42.22 -15.85 15.51
C THR A 514 -41.78 -14.39 15.38
N ARG A 515 -41.07 -13.85 16.38
CA ARG A 515 -40.63 -12.45 16.40
C ARG A 515 -39.63 -12.13 15.28
N LEU A 516 -38.66 -13.01 15.02
CA LEU A 516 -37.72 -12.85 13.90
C LEU A 516 -38.45 -12.87 12.55
N THR A 517 -39.44 -13.77 12.40
CA THR A 517 -40.27 -13.85 11.19
C THR A 517 -41.10 -12.58 10.97
N GLU A 518 -41.73 -12.04 12.02
CA GLU A 518 -42.48 -10.77 11.97
C GLU A 518 -41.59 -9.58 11.59
N LEU A 519 -40.32 -9.59 12.00
CA LEU A 519 -39.32 -8.58 11.66
C LEU A 519 -38.69 -8.81 10.28
N ALA A 520 -39.10 -9.86 9.56
CA ALA A 520 -38.52 -10.31 8.29
C ALA A 520 -37.00 -10.53 8.38
N GLU A 521 -36.50 -10.93 9.55
CA GLU A 521 -35.10 -11.30 9.76
C GLU A 521 -34.92 -12.78 9.44
N PRO A 522 -34.11 -13.15 8.44
CA PRO A 522 -33.80 -14.55 8.18
C PRO A 522 -32.98 -15.15 9.33
N PHE A 523 -33.19 -16.43 9.63
CA PHE A 523 -32.42 -17.14 10.66
C PHE A 523 -32.40 -18.64 10.39
N PHE A 524 -31.45 -19.32 11.03
CA PHE A 524 -31.31 -20.77 10.98
C PHE A 524 -31.19 -21.32 12.41
N GLU A 525 -31.84 -22.45 12.67
CA GLU A 525 -31.50 -23.29 13.82
C GLU A 525 -30.21 -24.03 13.48
N ILE A 526 -29.08 -23.52 13.99
CA ILE A 526 -27.74 -24.02 13.60
C ILE A 526 -27.20 -25.06 14.58
N GLY A 527 -27.91 -25.35 15.66
CA GLY A 527 -27.47 -26.32 16.64
C GLY A 527 -28.10 -26.17 18.01
N HIS A 528 -27.47 -26.78 19.01
CA HIS A 528 -27.99 -26.86 20.38
C HIS A 528 -26.85 -26.93 21.40
N VAL A 529 -27.20 -26.80 22.66
CA VAL A 529 -26.29 -26.93 23.80
C VAL A 529 -26.35 -28.35 24.37
N GLU A 530 -25.19 -28.96 24.59
CA GLU A 530 -25.06 -30.29 25.22
C GLU A 530 -24.25 -30.20 26.52
N LYS A 531 -24.42 -31.18 27.40
CA LYS A 531 -23.53 -31.35 28.54
C LYS A 531 -22.10 -31.65 28.09
N ARG A 532 -21.13 -30.94 28.65
CA ARG A 532 -19.72 -31.05 28.28
C ARG A 532 -19.16 -32.40 28.72
N THR A 533 -18.88 -33.25 27.74
CA THR A 533 -18.24 -34.57 27.93
C THR A 533 -16.76 -34.57 27.54
N THR A 534 -16.33 -33.57 26.77
CA THR A 534 -14.95 -33.38 26.29
C THR A 534 -14.41 -32.03 26.75
N GLY A 535 -13.09 -31.80 26.67
CA GLY A 535 -12.51 -30.49 27.04
C GLY A 535 -12.86 -29.33 26.09
N GLN A 536 -13.70 -29.55 25.05
CA GLN A 536 -14.01 -28.55 24.03
C GLN A 536 -15.30 -27.78 24.36
N ALA A 537 -15.21 -26.44 24.34
CA ALA A 537 -16.36 -25.55 24.57
C ALA A 537 -17.31 -25.45 23.36
N ILE A 538 -16.82 -25.77 22.16
CA ILE A 538 -17.58 -25.80 20.92
C ILE A 538 -17.22 -27.02 20.09
N ARG A 539 -18.21 -27.61 19.42
CA ARG A 539 -18.06 -28.76 18.53
C ARG A 539 -18.83 -28.51 17.24
N PHE A 540 -18.16 -28.69 16.12
CA PHE A 540 -18.77 -28.60 14.79
C PHE A 540 -19.11 -29.99 14.27
N LEU A 541 -20.36 -30.18 13.84
CA LEU A 541 -20.83 -31.39 13.17
C LEU A 541 -20.90 -31.13 11.66
N ASN A 542 -20.73 -32.19 10.86
CA ASN A 542 -20.88 -32.15 9.41
C ASN A 542 -20.05 -31.06 8.70
N GLU A 543 -18.86 -30.70 9.22
CA GLU A 543 -17.97 -29.66 8.64
C GLU A 543 -17.76 -29.83 7.12
N ALA A 544 -17.63 -31.07 6.65
CA ALA A 544 -17.43 -31.39 5.23
C ALA A 544 -18.60 -30.97 4.31
N LYS A 545 -19.80 -30.70 4.86
CA LYS A 545 -20.98 -30.25 4.11
C LYS A 545 -21.07 -28.74 3.96
N LEU A 546 -20.24 -27.99 4.69
CA LEU A 546 -20.30 -26.52 4.67
C LEU A 546 -19.84 -25.93 3.35
N PHE A 547 -18.89 -26.59 2.66
CA PHE A 547 -18.32 -26.12 1.40
C PHE A 547 -18.26 -27.21 0.32
N HIS A 548 -18.86 -26.92 -0.83
CA HIS A 548 -18.84 -27.72 -2.05
C HIS A 548 -17.66 -27.31 -2.94
N ARG A 549 -16.47 -27.76 -2.56
CA ARG A 549 -15.19 -27.34 -3.18
C ARG A 549 -15.05 -27.66 -4.67
N ASP A 550 -15.86 -28.57 -5.20
CA ASP A 550 -15.83 -28.91 -6.64
C ASP A 550 -16.56 -27.87 -7.52
N THR A 551 -17.34 -26.97 -6.93
CA THR A 551 -18.21 -26.02 -7.66
C THR A 551 -17.42 -24.99 -8.46
N TYR A 552 -16.37 -24.41 -7.85
CA TYR A 552 -15.59 -23.31 -8.44
C TYR A 552 -14.14 -23.72 -8.69
N LYS A 553 -13.92 -24.81 -9.43
CA LYS A 553 -12.57 -25.19 -9.87
C LYS A 553 -11.97 -24.09 -10.75
N THR A 554 -11.22 -23.18 -10.14
CA THR A 554 -10.37 -22.25 -10.87
C THR A 554 -9.18 -23.05 -11.40
N GLN A 555 -9.04 -23.13 -12.73
CA GLN A 555 -7.76 -23.51 -13.31
C GLN A 555 -6.77 -22.41 -12.97
N ARG A 556 -6.03 -22.57 -11.87
CA ARG A 556 -4.97 -21.65 -11.49
C ARG A 556 -4.03 -21.47 -12.68
N LYS A 557 -4.02 -20.29 -13.27
CA LYS A 557 -3.05 -19.94 -14.30
C LYS A 557 -1.67 -20.01 -13.65
N ARG A 558 -0.84 -20.95 -14.10
CA ARG A 558 0.54 -21.09 -13.67
C ARG A 558 1.46 -20.79 -14.85
N VAL A 559 2.55 -20.10 -14.57
CA VAL A 559 3.61 -19.89 -15.53
C VAL A 559 4.41 -21.17 -15.66
N LYS A 560 4.54 -21.66 -16.89
CA LYS A 560 5.36 -22.84 -17.20
C LYS A 560 6.84 -22.47 -17.14
N VAL A 561 7.54 -22.99 -16.15
CA VAL A 561 8.95 -22.72 -15.87
C VAL A 561 9.83 -23.86 -16.35
N ALA A 562 10.89 -23.54 -17.09
CA ALA A 562 11.99 -24.46 -17.33
C ALA A 562 13.20 -24.10 -16.47
N ILE A 563 13.91 -25.12 -15.99
CA ILE A 563 15.15 -24.91 -15.22
C ILE A 563 16.33 -25.48 -16.00
N LEU A 564 17.36 -24.66 -16.21
CA LEU A 564 18.61 -25.07 -16.84
C LEU A 564 19.70 -25.30 -15.79
N ILE A 565 20.41 -26.43 -15.86
CA ILE A 565 21.44 -26.82 -14.87
C ILE A 565 22.70 -27.41 -15.50
N SER A 566 23.85 -27.25 -14.84
CA SER A 566 25.10 -27.92 -15.23
C SER A 566 25.72 -28.83 -14.15
N GLY A 567 25.14 -28.88 -12.95
CA GLY A 567 25.80 -29.47 -11.76
C GLY A 567 24.88 -30.30 -10.85
N THR A 568 25.10 -30.19 -9.54
CA THR A 568 24.40 -30.94 -8.49
C THR A 568 22.92 -30.61 -8.38
N GLY A 569 22.53 -29.38 -8.73
CA GLY A 569 21.13 -28.95 -8.79
C GLY A 569 20.54 -28.45 -7.48
N THR A 570 21.35 -28.00 -6.51
CA THR A 570 20.85 -27.49 -5.21
C THR A 570 19.88 -26.32 -5.37
N ASN A 571 20.22 -25.32 -6.19
CA ASN A 571 19.32 -24.21 -6.54
C ASN A 571 18.06 -24.70 -7.28
N MET A 572 18.20 -25.63 -8.23
CA MET A 572 17.07 -26.23 -8.95
C MET A 572 16.08 -26.94 -8.00
N GLN A 573 16.59 -27.68 -7.01
CA GLN A 573 15.72 -28.35 -6.05
C GLN A 573 14.83 -27.34 -5.30
N LYS A 574 15.39 -26.20 -4.89
CA LYS A 574 14.63 -25.14 -4.20
C LYS A 574 13.61 -24.46 -5.10
N LEU A 575 13.91 -24.27 -6.39
CA LEU A 575 12.94 -23.81 -7.38
C LEU A 575 11.76 -24.79 -7.53
N ILE A 576 12.05 -26.10 -7.61
CA ILE A 576 11.01 -27.15 -7.70
C ILE A 576 10.16 -27.18 -6.43
N GLU A 577 10.78 -27.20 -5.26
CA GLU A 577 10.07 -27.17 -3.97
C GLU A 577 9.14 -25.96 -3.87
N ARG A 578 9.62 -24.76 -4.25
CA ARG A 578 8.81 -23.54 -4.27
C ARG A 578 7.66 -23.60 -5.29
N SER A 579 7.85 -24.25 -6.44
CA SER A 579 6.77 -24.41 -7.44
C SER A 579 5.61 -25.31 -6.96
N LYS A 580 5.88 -26.17 -5.97
CA LYS A 580 4.89 -27.10 -5.43
C LYS A 580 4.10 -26.55 -4.25
N THR A 581 4.46 -25.38 -3.70
CA THR A 581 3.71 -24.80 -2.58
C THR A 581 2.32 -24.34 -3.03
N PRO A 582 1.31 -24.37 -2.15
CA PRO A 582 -0.06 -23.97 -2.51
C PRO A 582 -0.19 -22.53 -2.99
N ASP A 583 0.70 -21.62 -2.63
CA ASP A 583 0.66 -20.21 -3.05
C ASP A 583 1.48 -19.93 -4.33
N SER A 584 2.11 -20.94 -4.93
CA SER A 584 2.95 -20.77 -6.11
C SER A 584 2.13 -20.61 -7.39
N ASN A 585 2.51 -19.62 -8.18
CA ASN A 585 2.01 -19.37 -9.53
C ASN A 585 2.94 -19.96 -10.62
N CYS A 586 3.91 -20.80 -10.23
CA CYS A 586 4.84 -21.46 -11.13
C CYS A 586 4.51 -22.95 -11.26
N GLU A 587 4.73 -23.49 -12.45
CA GLU A 587 4.73 -24.92 -12.73
C GLU A 587 6.06 -25.27 -13.41
N VAL A 588 6.92 -26.04 -12.75
CA VAL A 588 8.16 -26.50 -13.41
C VAL A 588 7.81 -27.62 -14.40
N VAL A 589 7.94 -27.34 -15.70
CA VAL A 589 7.54 -28.25 -16.77
C VAL A 589 8.69 -29.12 -17.30
N VAL A 590 9.93 -28.65 -17.18
CA VAL A 590 11.11 -29.40 -17.60
C VAL A 590 12.39 -28.93 -16.90
N VAL A 591 13.29 -29.87 -16.62
CA VAL A 591 14.68 -29.57 -16.27
C VAL A 591 15.60 -30.01 -17.41
N VAL A 592 16.39 -29.09 -17.94
CA VAL A 592 17.34 -29.40 -19.02
C VAL A 592 18.77 -29.22 -18.53
N SER A 593 19.63 -30.20 -18.82
CA SER A 593 21.06 -30.09 -18.54
C SER A 593 21.89 -30.17 -19.81
N ASN A 594 23.00 -29.44 -19.81
CA ASN A 594 24.05 -29.59 -20.81
C ASN A 594 25.00 -30.77 -20.53
N LYS A 595 24.87 -31.45 -19.38
CA LYS A 595 25.70 -32.61 -19.01
C LYS A 595 24.82 -33.82 -18.67
N LYS A 596 25.08 -34.95 -19.33
CA LYS A 596 24.38 -36.22 -19.06
C LYS A 596 24.62 -36.74 -17.64
N SER A 597 25.77 -36.39 -17.04
CA SER A 597 26.17 -36.79 -15.69
C SER A 597 25.70 -35.84 -14.58
N ALA A 598 24.91 -34.80 -14.88
CA ALA A 598 24.46 -33.84 -13.87
C ALA A 598 23.57 -34.52 -12.82
N GLY A 599 23.99 -34.47 -11.55
CA GLY A 599 23.26 -35.07 -10.43
C GLY A 599 21.84 -34.52 -10.27
N GLY A 600 21.64 -33.24 -10.62
CA GLY A 600 20.33 -32.58 -10.54
C GLY A 600 19.24 -33.22 -11.41
N LEU A 601 19.59 -33.94 -12.48
CA LEU A 601 18.60 -34.64 -13.32
C LEU A 601 17.91 -35.77 -12.55
N LYS A 602 18.63 -36.49 -11.69
CA LYS A 602 18.04 -37.55 -10.85
C LYS A 602 17.11 -36.96 -9.79
N ILE A 603 17.50 -35.82 -9.21
CA ILE A 603 16.69 -35.09 -8.23
C ILE A 603 15.40 -34.59 -8.91
N ALA A 604 15.48 -33.95 -10.07
CA ALA A 604 14.29 -33.49 -10.80
C ALA A 604 13.31 -34.64 -11.08
N ALA A 605 13.83 -35.80 -11.51
CA ALA A 605 13.03 -37.00 -11.75
C ALA A 605 12.34 -37.52 -10.48
N SER A 606 12.97 -37.46 -9.30
CA SER A 606 12.34 -37.88 -8.04
C SER A 606 11.16 -36.98 -7.61
N TYR A 607 11.11 -35.74 -8.12
CA TYR A 607 9.93 -34.86 -7.96
C TYR A 607 8.88 -35.06 -9.06
N GLY A 608 9.08 -36.00 -10.00
CA GLY A 608 8.18 -36.24 -11.13
C GLY A 608 8.31 -35.22 -12.27
N ILE A 609 9.41 -34.46 -12.33
CA ILE A 609 9.62 -33.44 -13.36
C ILE A 609 10.31 -34.06 -14.58
N PRO A 610 9.81 -33.84 -15.82
CA PRO A 610 10.48 -34.26 -17.04
C PRO A 610 11.91 -33.73 -17.14
N THR A 611 12.84 -34.56 -17.61
CA THR A 611 14.25 -34.17 -17.78
C THR A 611 14.73 -34.37 -19.20
N LYS A 612 15.61 -33.48 -19.67
CA LYS A 612 16.26 -33.56 -20.99
C LYS A 612 17.74 -33.24 -20.90
N VAL A 613 18.51 -33.80 -21.83
CA VAL A 613 19.93 -33.49 -21.98
C VAL A 613 20.14 -32.90 -23.37
N VAL A 614 20.64 -31.67 -23.44
CA VAL A 614 21.02 -31.00 -24.68
C VAL A 614 22.51 -30.72 -24.59
N GLN A 615 23.32 -31.59 -25.20
CA GLN A 615 24.77 -31.47 -25.15
C GLN A 615 25.25 -30.25 -25.93
N HIS A 616 26.37 -29.69 -25.49
CA HIS A 616 27.00 -28.59 -26.20
C HIS A 616 27.60 -29.08 -27.53
N THR A 617 27.25 -28.41 -28.62
CA THR A 617 27.81 -28.60 -29.95
C THR A 617 28.92 -27.57 -30.23
N ALA A 618 29.87 -27.90 -31.10
CA ALA A 618 30.95 -27.00 -31.51
C ALA A 618 30.42 -25.70 -32.15
N ASP A 619 29.33 -25.80 -32.91
CA ASP A 619 28.54 -24.64 -33.32
C ASP A 619 27.55 -24.26 -32.21
N ARG A 620 27.73 -23.08 -31.65
CA ARG A 620 26.92 -22.54 -30.54
C ARG A 620 25.48 -22.25 -30.97
N VAL A 621 25.27 -21.82 -32.22
CA VAL A 621 23.93 -21.47 -32.71
C VAL A 621 23.08 -22.72 -32.82
N THR A 622 23.59 -23.78 -33.47
CA THR A 622 22.88 -25.07 -33.59
C THR A 622 22.47 -25.65 -32.23
N GLY A 623 23.37 -25.61 -31.23
CA GLY A 623 23.09 -26.13 -29.89
C GLY A 623 22.03 -25.33 -29.14
N ASP A 624 22.09 -24.01 -29.24
CA ASP A 624 21.10 -23.12 -28.61
C ASP A 624 19.74 -23.18 -29.31
N THR A 625 19.69 -23.39 -30.63
CA THR A 625 18.45 -23.64 -31.38
C THR A 625 17.76 -24.91 -30.88
N ALA A 626 18.48 -26.02 -30.76
CA ALA A 626 17.94 -27.26 -30.23
C ALA A 626 17.44 -27.12 -28.78
N LEU A 627 18.16 -26.36 -27.94
CA LEU A 627 17.71 -26.04 -26.59
C LEU A 627 16.40 -25.24 -26.61
N ALA A 628 16.31 -24.19 -27.43
CA ALA A 628 15.12 -23.36 -27.55
C ALA A 628 13.91 -24.17 -28.01
N GLU A 629 14.06 -25.07 -28.98
CA GLU A 629 13.00 -25.98 -29.44
C GLU A 629 12.50 -26.90 -28.32
N VAL A 630 13.42 -27.51 -27.56
CA VAL A 630 13.03 -28.33 -26.40
C VAL A 630 12.19 -27.51 -25.43
N LEU A 631 12.63 -26.30 -25.08
CA LEU A 631 11.90 -25.45 -24.14
C LEU A 631 10.51 -25.03 -24.68
N LYS A 632 10.42 -24.68 -25.97
CA LYS A 632 9.16 -24.36 -26.64
C LYS A 632 8.19 -25.54 -26.68
N ASN A 633 8.69 -26.76 -26.89
CA ASN A 633 7.86 -27.98 -26.89
C ASN A 633 7.20 -28.26 -25.53
N TYR A 634 7.82 -27.82 -24.43
CA TYR A 634 7.22 -27.87 -23.09
C TYR A 634 6.34 -26.66 -22.77
N GLY A 635 6.16 -25.72 -23.71
CA GLY A 635 5.38 -24.50 -23.52
C GLY A 635 6.00 -23.54 -22.52
N THR A 636 7.33 -23.51 -22.42
CA THR A 636 8.05 -22.70 -21.44
C THR A 636 7.78 -21.21 -21.62
N GLN A 637 7.45 -20.54 -20.52
CA GLN A 637 7.18 -19.09 -20.44
C GLN A 637 8.23 -18.33 -19.62
N LEU A 638 8.92 -19.02 -18.69
CA LEU A 638 9.99 -18.48 -17.86
C LEU A 638 11.14 -19.50 -17.76
N ILE A 639 12.38 -19.02 -17.86
CA ILE A 639 13.59 -19.84 -17.78
C ILE A 639 14.40 -19.42 -16.56
N CYS A 640 14.70 -20.37 -15.68
CA CYS A 640 15.56 -20.16 -14.51
C CYS A 640 16.90 -20.88 -14.69
N LEU A 641 18.00 -20.15 -14.59
CA LEU A 641 19.35 -20.71 -14.62
C LEU A 641 19.77 -21.13 -13.20
N GLY A 642 19.58 -22.40 -12.86
CA GLY A 642 19.89 -22.99 -11.55
C GLY A 642 21.34 -23.45 -11.43
N GLY A 643 22.30 -22.58 -11.74
CA GLY A 643 23.72 -22.96 -11.87
C GLY A 643 24.05 -23.53 -13.25
N TYR A 644 23.57 -22.86 -14.30
CA TYR A 644 23.87 -23.20 -15.69
C TYR A 644 25.18 -22.52 -16.12
N MET A 645 26.26 -23.28 -16.22
CA MET A 645 27.63 -22.76 -16.40
C MET A 645 27.95 -22.49 -17.88
N ARG A 646 27.03 -21.86 -18.62
CA ARG A 646 27.17 -21.57 -20.05
C ARG A 646 26.54 -20.21 -20.38
N ILE A 647 27.23 -19.45 -21.23
CA ILE A 647 26.72 -18.20 -21.78
C ILE A 647 25.73 -18.54 -22.90
N LEU A 648 24.53 -17.97 -22.86
CA LEU A 648 23.49 -18.13 -23.89
C LEU A 648 23.76 -17.19 -25.07
N SER A 649 23.50 -17.61 -26.30
CA SER A 649 23.68 -16.76 -27.49
C SER A 649 22.60 -15.67 -27.59
N PRO A 650 22.88 -14.56 -28.29
CA PRO A 650 21.87 -13.55 -28.62
C PRO A 650 20.62 -14.14 -29.32
N TYR A 651 20.83 -15.13 -30.19
CA TYR A 651 19.73 -15.84 -30.83
C TYR A 651 18.81 -16.49 -29.79
N PHE A 652 19.35 -17.23 -28.83
CA PHE A 652 18.55 -17.85 -27.77
C PHE A 652 17.79 -16.83 -26.93
N ILE A 653 18.46 -15.75 -26.52
CA ILE A 653 17.88 -14.70 -25.67
C ILE A 653 16.70 -14.04 -26.40
N SER A 654 16.83 -13.78 -27.72
CA SER A 654 15.74 -13.20 -28.52
C SER A 654 14.50 -14.10 -28.64
N GLN A 655 14.62 -15.41 -28.39
CA GLN A 655 13.46 -16.32 -28.36
C GLN A 655 12.65 -16.20 -27.07
N PHE A 656 13.23 -15.64 -26.01
CA PHE A 656 12.64 -15.52 -24.67
C PHE A 656 12.93 -14.13 -24.07
N PRO A 657 12.51 -13.04 -24.73
CA PRO A 657 12.85 -11.68 -24.33
C PRO A 657 12.29 -11.37 -22.93
N SER A 658 13.14 -10.93 -22.01
CA SER A 658 12.76 -10.64 -20.62
C SER A 658 12.14 -11.84 -19.87
N ARG A 659 12.45 -13.07 -20.29
CA ARG A 659 11.93 -14.32 -19.67
C ARG A 659 13.03 -15.26 -19.17
N ILE A 660 14.25 -14.79 -19.05
CA ILE A 660 15.39 -15.60 -18.56
C ILE A 660 15.96 -14.94 -17.33
N ILE A 661 16.01 -15.68 -16.21
CA ILE A 661 16.55 -15.20 -14.93
C ILE A 661 17.69 -16.10 -14.45
N ASN A 662 18.68 -15.49 -13.83
CA ASN A 662 19.86 -16.17 -13.29
C ASN A 662 20.12 -15.75 -11.83
N ILE A 663 20.80 -16.63 -11.10
CA ILE A 663 21.33 -16.34 -9.77
C ILE A 663 22.86 -16.30 -9.84
N HIS A 664 23.44 -15.20 -9.38
CA HIS A 664 24.88 -14.97 -9.38
C HIS A 664 25.41 -14.79 -7.96
N PRO A 665 26.52 -15.45 -7.55
CA PRO A 665 27.03 -15.43 -6.18
C PRO A 665 27.87 -14.18 -5.86
N SER A 666 27.37 -12.99 -6.25
CA SER A 666 27.87 -11.69 -5.79
C SER A 666 26.77 -10.63 -5.83
N LEU A 667 27.04 -9.45 -5.26
CA LEU A 667 26.19 -8.27 -5.40
C LEU A 667 26.56 -7.51 -6.69
N LEU A 668 25.91 -7.84 -7.80
CA LEU A 668 26.13 -7.16 -9.07
C LEU A 668 25.86 -5.64 -8.94
N PRO A 669 26.65 -4.79 -9.62
CA PRO A 669 27.65 -5.11 -10.65
C PRO A 669 29.02 -5.56 -10.12
N SER A 670 29.22 -5.70 -8.81
CA SER A 670 30.51 -6.11 -8.23
C SER A 670 30.82 -7.58 -8.49
N PHE A 671 32.09 -7.89 -8.80
CA PHE A 671 32.61 -9.25 -8.98
C PHE A 671 31.81 -10.10 -9.98
N LYS A 672 31.84 -9.72 -11.27
CA LYS A 672 31.17 -10.46 -12.36
C LYS A 672 31.92 -11.73 -12.75
N GLY A 673 31.23 -12.69 -13.35
CA GLY A 673 31.83 -13.87 -13.96
C GLY A 673 32.15 -15.00 -12.97
N ALA A 674 32.76 -16.07 -13.49
CA ALA A 674 32.86 -17.36 -12.80
C ALA A 674 33.74 -17.36 -11.52
N HIS A 675 34.57 -16.34 -11.32
CA HIS A 675 35.52 -16.25 -10.19
C HIS A 675 35.11 -15.25 -9.11
N ALA A 676 33.85 -14.80 -9.12
CA ALA A 676 33.31 -13.75 -8.24
C ALA A 676 33.73 -13.86 -6.75
N LEU A 677 33.66 -15.05 -6.17
CA LEU A 677 34.03 -15.27 -4.76
C LEU A 677 35.52 -15.11 -4.49
N GLN A 678 36.37 -15.58 -5.43
CA GLN A 678 37.82 -15.42 -5.32
C GLN A 678 38.19 -13.94 -5.45
N ASP A 679 37.57 -13.25 -6.40
CA ASP A 679 37.82 -11.83 -6.62
C ASP A 679 37.39 -10.98 -5.41
N ALA A 680 36.26 -11.33 -4.79
CA ALA A 680 35.77 -10.68 -3.58
C ALA A 680 36.72 -10.84 -2.38
N LEU A 681 37.25 -12.04 -2.18
CA LEU A 681 38.23 -12.31 -1.11
C LEU A 681 39.56 -11.62 -1.40
N ASN A 682 40.05 -11.67 -2.64
CA ASN A 682 41.28 -10.99 -3.04
C ASN A 682 41.19 -9.46 -2.88
N PHE A 683 40.00 -8.89 -3.09
CA PHE A 683 39.74 -7.48 -2.88
C PHE A 683 39.63 -7.09 -1.40
N GLY A 684 39.42 -8.07 -0.49
CA GLY A 684 39.17 -7.82 0.93
C GLY A 684 37.76 -7.28 1.20
N ALA A 685 36.77 -7.70 0.40
CA ALA A 685 35.38 -7.27 0.58
C ALA A 685 34.84 -7.71 1.96
N ARG A 686 34.25 -6.78 2.71
CA ARG A 686 33.57 -7.06 3.99
C ARG A 686 32.11 -7.50 3.84
N VAL A 687 31.54 -7.23 2.66
CA VAL A 687 30.17 -7.61 2.29
C VAL A 687 30.19 -8.17 0.88
N VAL A 688 29.62 -9.36 0.72
CA VAL A 688 29.30 -9.99 -0.56
C VAL A 688 27.82 -10.34 -0.57
N GLY A 689 27.36 -11.26 -1.42
CA GLY A 689 25.97 -11.67 -1.43
C GLY A 689 25.62 -12.49 -2.65
N CYS A 690 24.34 -12.53 -2.98
CA CYS A 690 23.84 -13.08 -4.23
C CYS A 690 22.89 -12.10 -4.92
N THR A 691 22.82 -12.18 -6.25
CA THR A 691 21.94 -11.38 -7.10
C THR A 691 21.11 -12.27 -8.00
N ALA A 692 19.78 -12.16 -7.93
CA ALA A 692 18.89 -12.64 -8.97
C ALA A 692 18.70 -11.51 -10.00
N HIS A 693 18.93 -11.80 -11.27
CA HIS A 693 18.85 -10.80 -12.35
C HIS A 693 18.32 -11.39 -13.65
N PHE A 694 17.87 -10.54 -14.56
CA PHE A 694 17.56 -10.92 -15.93
C PHE A 694 18.85 -11.20 -16.71
N VAL A 695 18.79 -12.17 -17.63
CA VAL A 695 19.90 -12.47 -18.54
C VAL A 695 19.73 -11.65 -19.80
N ASP A 696 20.76 -10.89 -20.16
CA ASP A 696 20.91 -10.19 -21.43
C ASP A 696 22.14 -10.73 -22.20
N GLU A 697 22.52 -10.06 -23.30
CA GLU A 697 23.64 -10.50 -24.13
C GLU A 697 25.01 -10.35 -23.43
N LEU A 698 25.07 -9.56 -22.36
CA LEU A 698 26.28 -9.29 -21.59
C LEU A 698 26.32 -10.17 -20.34
N VAL A 699 27.53 -10.59 -19.94
CA VAL A 699 27.67 -11.45 -18.77
C VAL A 699 27.37 -10.65 -17.50
N ASP A 700 26.42 -11.15 -16.71
CA ASP A 700 26.03 -10.62 -15.40
C ASP A 700 25.76 -9.10 -15.42
N HIS A 701 24.99 -8.65 -16.41
CA HIS A 701 24.69 -7.23 -16.64
C HIS A 701 23.21 -6.87 -16.55
N GLY A 702 22.31 -7.80 -16.90
CA GLY A 702 20.88 -7.49 -16.97
C GLY A 702 20.26 -7.05 -15.64
N ASP A 703 19.05 -6.49 -15.75
CA ASP A 703 18.36 -5.82 -14.65
C ASP A 703 18.22 -6.68 -13.39
N ILE A 704 18.50 -6.06 -12.25
CA ILE A 704 18.46 -6.72 -10.94
C ILE A 704 17.00 -6.94 -10.53
N ILE A 705 16.69 -8.18 -10.14
CA ILE A 705 15.37 -8.57 -9.62
C ILE A 705 15.38 -8.51 -8.09
N ALA A 706 16.43 -9.08 -7.47
CA ALA A 706 16.60 -9.09 -6.02
C ALA A 706 18.08 -9.30 -5.66
N GLN A 707 18.49 -8.77 -4.51
CA GLN A 707 19.81 -8.96 -3.93
C GLN A 707 19.72 -9.28 -2.44
N ARG A 708 20.67 -10.07 -1.94
CA ARG A 708 20.84 -10.30 -0.51
C ARG A 708 22.31 -10.25 -0.10
N PRO A 709 22.66 -9.40 0.89
CA PRO A 709 24.03 -9.30 1.37
C PRO A 709 24.40 -10.44 2.33
N VAL A 710 25.69 -10.75 2.40
CA VAL A 710 26.33 -11.69 3.32
C VAL A 710 27.62 -11.05 3.84
N MET A 711 27.80 -11.06 5.15
CA MET A 711 29.02 -10.56 5.80
C MET A 711 30.18 -11.53 5.59
N VAL A 712 31.36 -10.98 5.29
CA VAL A 712 32.62 -11.72 5.18
C VAL A 712 33.43 -11.55 6.46
N GLU A 713 33.67 -12.65 7.16
CA GLU A 713 34.46 -12.71 8.38
C GLU A 713 35.95 -12.91 8.06
N ASP A 714 36.86 -12.51 8.97
CA ASP A 714 38.31 -12.58 8.74
C ASP A 714 38.85 -14.01 8.48
N ASN A 715 38.12 -15.03 8.92
CA ASN A 715 38.46 -16.45 8.74
C ASN A 715 37.63 -17.14 7.64
N ASP A 716 36.83 -16.41 6.88
CA ASP A 716 36.06 -17.01 5.79
C ASP A 716 36.97 -17.52 4.67
N THR A 717 36.75 -18.77 4.28
CA THR A 717 37.32 -19.37 3.08
C THR A 717 36.31 -19.28 1.93
N ILE A 718 36.74 -19.56 0.70
CA ILE A 718 35.82 -19.63 -0.46
C ILE A 718 34.66 -20.60 -0.17
N GLU A 719 34.93 -21.71 0.51
CA GLU A 719 33.92 -22.75 0.76
C GLU A 719 32.93 -22.32 1.85
N THR A 720 33.39 -21.73 2.96
CA THR A 720 32.48 -21.21 3.99
C THR A 720 31.65 -20.04 3.47
N LEU A 721 32.25 -19.17 2.67
CA LEU A 721 31.56 -18.04 2.05
C LEU A 721 30.52 -18.50 1.02
N ARG A 722 30.86 -19.50 0.21
CA ARG A 722 29.92 -20.15 -0.73
C ARG A 722 28.71 -20.74 0.01
N GLN A 723 28.92 -21.39 1.15
CA GLN A 723 27.83 -21.95 1.95
C GLN A 723 26.91 -20.85 2.50
N LYS A 724 27.46 -19.76 3.04
CA LYS A 724 26.69 -18.61 3.52
C LYS A 724 25.84 -17.98 2.40
N ILE A 725 26.42 -17.78 1.23
CA ILE A 725 25.71 -17.24 0.06
C ILE A 725 24.63 -18.21 -0.42
N GLN A 726 24.93 -19.50 -0.48
CA GLN A 726 23.98 -20.51 -0.92
C GLN A 726 22.72 -20.58 -0.06
N VAL A 727 22.82 -20.34 1.26
CA VAL A 727 21.63 -20.19 2.13
C VAL A 727 20.72 -19.05 1.65
N GLN A 728 21.31 -17.91 1.28
CA GLN A 728 20.56 -16.77 0.75
C GLN A 728 20.00 -17.04 -0.66
N GLU A 729 20.76 -17.72 -1.53
CA GLU A 729 20.30 -18.11 -2.87
C GLU A 729 19.07 -19.04 -2.79
N HIS A 730 19.12 -20.03 -1.91
CA HIS A 730 18.05 -21.01 -1.71
C HIS A 730 16.72 -20.40 -1.27
N GLU A 731 16.76 -19.23 -0.64
CA GLU A 731 15.56 -18.50 -0.22
C GLU A 731 15.16 -17.43 -1.25
N MET A 732 16.12 -16.65 -1.74
CA MET A 732 15.87 -15.49 -2.60
C MET A 732 15.46 -15.91 -4.01
N PHE A 733 16.17 -16.85 -4.63
CA PHE A 733 15.98 -17.17 -6.05
C PHE A 733 14.60 -17.78 -6.36
N PRO A 734 14.06 -18.71 -5.55
CA PRO A 734 12.69 -19.20 -5.76
C PRO A 734 11.62 -18.12 -5.57
N ASN A 735 11.83 -17.15 -4.69
CA ASN A 735 10.90 -16.03 -4.53
C ASN A 735 11.00 -15.04 -5.70
N ALA A 736 12.20 -14.81 -6.25
CA ALA A 736 12.38 -14.05 -7.49
C ALA A 736 11.62 -14.71 -8.65
N MET A 737 11.70 -16.05 -8.79
CA MET A 737 10.94 -16.80 -9.80
C MET A 737 9.44 -16.55 -9.69
N VAL A 738 8.85 -16.68 -8.49
CA VAL A 738 7.41 -16.44 -8.23
C VAL A 738 7.01 -14.98 -8.52
N SER A 739 7.87 -14.02 -8.16
CA SER A 739 7.64 -12.60 -8.43
C SER A 739 7.60 -12.29 -9.93
N ILE A 740 8.52 -12.84 -10.71
CA ILE A 740 8.52 -12.68 -12.17
C ILE A 740 7.34 -13.41 -12.80
N ALA A 741 7.00 -14.61 -12.35
CA ALA A 741 5.82 -15.31 -12.81
C ALA A 741 4.52 -14.52 -12.56
N ALA A 742 4.45 -13.74 -11.47
CA ALA A 742 3.29 -12.89 -11.21
C ALA A 742 3.18 -11.75 -12.23
N LYS A 743 4.31 -11.16 -12.64
CA LYS A 743 4.35 -10.16 -13.72
C LYS A 743 3.90 -10.76 -15.05
N ILE A 744 4.39 -11.96 -15.39
CA ILE A 744 4.00 -12.69 -16.62
C ILE A 744 2.49 -12.94 -16.69
N LEU A 745 1.85 -13.27 -15.56
CA LEU A 745 0.40 -13.50 -15.51
C LEU A 745 -0.43 -12.23 -15.58
N GLY A 746 0.17 -11.08 -15.28
CA GLY A 746 -0.48 -9.77 -15.38
C GLY A 746 -0.34 -9.09 -16.75
N GLU A 747 0.58 -9.59 -17.60
CA GLU A 747 0.70 -9.24 -19.03
C GLU A 747 -0.32 -10.03 -19.87
#